data_AF-A0A7H8V394-F1
#
_entry.id   AF-A0A7H8V394-F1
#
_cell.length_a   1.000
_cell.length_b   1.000
_cell.length_c   1.000
_cell.angle_alpha   90.00
_cell.angle_beta   90.00
_cell.angle_gamma   90.00
#
_symmetry.space_group_name_H-M   'P 1'
#
loop_
_entity.id
_entity.type
_entity.pdbx_description
1 polymer ?
#
loop_
_entity_poly.entity_id
_entity_poly.type
_entity_poly.pdbx_seq_one_letter_code
_entity_poly.pdbx_strand_id
1 'polypeptide(L)'
;MKNNYHLQSRMGEKRHYFGIRRLKVGVASVVIASGFLLGNTQLVQADEASTTTSPATEAVSDANAAALPKSADEEKNGEADSSGAGASEQAAPTGVLADQAPASAGSEAAGQDAANPSEKDKQEPVSQPQAPAKDAIEEGNIRFHFKTLPSQNLDSLGLWTWDDVETPSSQKGGWPTGATSFATAKEDDYGYYLDVKMAEKRSKISLLINNTAGQNITGDKTVELLSPQMNEVWFDTDYNPHTYEPLKKGMVRINYYRTDGQYDKKSLWLWGDVQNPSKNWPDGVDFENTGEYGRYVDVPLKDAAKMIGFLLLDESKSGDDVKIQNQDYNFANLEKNSQIFLRDADPTVYTNPYFVNDIRMTGAQHVGLTEIEANFSTLENAKKEDILKNLKITDKDGNEVVVKDVVLDPKTKSAKFIGDFNQAQSPYLIKYGNDQFKTSMNWQLKNSIYKYDGELGARVSQAGKQVDLTFWSPSADQVDLVVYDKEDQNKVVGRLAMQKGESGTWTGSLTPESGLGISDYRGYFYHYEITRGGKKVLVLDPYAKSLAAWNSEDADKGDAYKIAKAAFVDPSEYGPKDLTYANIPNFKKREDALIYEAHVRDFTSDPAISKDLKSQFGTFSAFIEKLDYLKDLGVTHVQLLPVLSYYYVNELKNAERMDKYASSNSNYNWGYDPQNYFSLTGMYSSAPTDPAKRIEEFKNLVNEIHKRGMGVILDVVYNHTAKTSIFEDLEPNYYHFMDADGTPRSSFGGGRLGTTHYMSRRVLVDSIKYLTEQYKVDGFRFDMMGDHDAESIQKAYEEAKKLNPNLIMLGEGWKTYAGDENKAVQPADQSWMKSTDTVAVFSDDIRNTLKSGYPNEGTPAFITGGKRSVENVFKNIKAQPTNFEADSPGDVIQYIAAHDNLTLFDIIAQSIKKDPAVAANNQEIHRRLRLGNLMILTSQGTPFIHSGQEYGRTKQFRDPDYKYPVSEDKVPNKAHLLTNEDGTPFDYPYFIHDSYDSSDAVNHFDWTKATDSEKFPENAKSRAYMKGLIALRKSTDAFTRSSKDEVEQNVTLITQPGKDGVEKEDLVLGYQVVASNGDIYAVFVNADTKERQFNFGEAYKHLAGAEVVADGNTAGVTAIADPAGVTRNSNGLALAPLTATILRLRKANPAQEEKSQDPTAQEEQLSASSVANAQPQALSLDGQNNQDSAVKEAPSQTEKTLPKTGTSTSLLALLGGFLAFLAGLLTFRKKQ
;
A
#
# COMPACT_ATOMS: atom_id res chain seq x y z
N MET A 1 -34.02 -7.90 41.39
CA MET A 1 -35.43 -7.56 41.08
C MET A 1 -35.72 -7.96 39.64
N LYS A 2 -36.97 -8.20 39.23
CA LYS A 2 -37.32 -8.42 37.82
C LYS A 2 -37.78 -7.12 37.19
N ASN A 3 -37.44 -6.91 35.91
CA ASN A 3 -38.32 -6.22 34.96
C ASN A 3 -38.02 -6.76 33.55
N ASN A 4 -39.08 -7.11 32.82
CA ASN A 4 -39.00 -7.52 31.42
C ASN A 4 -39.23 -6.30 30.53
N TYR A 5 -38.61 -6.26 29.35
CA TYR A 5 -39.13 -5.48 28.22
C TYR A 5 -39.34 -6.38 27.01
N HIS A 6 -40.51 -6.28 26.39
CA HIS A 6 -40.87 -7.05 25.19
C HIS A 6 -40.41 -6.34 23.93
N LEU A 7 -39.93 -7.11 22.94
CA LEU A 7 -39.64 -6.63 21.59
C LEU A 7 -40.64 -7.18 20.57
N GLN A 8 -41.61 -6.35 20.21
CA GLN A 8 -42.37 -6.37 18.96
C GLN A 8 -42.59 -4.91 18.53
N SER A 9 -42.60 -4.54 17.24
CA SER A 9 -42.59 -5.36 16.02
C SER A 9 -41.61 -4.79 14.97
N ARG A 10 -41.33 -5.57 13.92
CA ARG A 10 -40.72 -5.06 12.68
C ARG A 10 -41.80 -4.95 11.60
N MET A 11 -41.97 -3.77 11.02
CA MET A 11 -42.47 -3.66 9.64
C MET A 11 -41.26 -3.68 8.69
N GLY A 12 -41.40 -4.32 7.53
CA GLY A 12 -40.25 -4.74 6.73
C GLY A 12 -40.14 -4.07 5.37
N GLU A 13 -38.91 -3.71 5.00
CA GLU A 13 -38.55 -3.34 3.63
C GLU A 13 -38.14 -4.58 2.82
N LYS A 14 -38.47 -4.57 1.52
CA LYS A 14 -38.22 -5.70 0.62
C LYS A 14 -36.83 -5.59 0.01
N ARG A 15 -35.90 -6.44 0.44
CA ARG A 15 -34.62 -6.64 -0.27
C ARG A 15 -34.89 -7.29 -1.64
N HIS A 16 -34.56 -6.59 -2.72
CA HIS A 16 -34.67 -7.10 -4.09
C HIS A 16 -33.49 -8.03 -4.42
N TYR A 17 -33.78 -9.28 -4.76
CA TYR A 17 -32.78 -10.25 -5.24
C TYR A 17 -32.72 -10.26 -6.77
N PHE A 18 -31.59 -9.87 -7.36
CA PHE A 18 -31.34 -10.00 -8.80
C PHE A 18 -30.92 -11.43 -9.17
N GLY A 19 -31.91 -12.32 -9.35
CA GLY A 19 -31.68 -13.69 -9.81
C GLY A 19 -31.46 -13.79 -11.32
N ILE A 20 -30.20 -13.84 -11.77
CA ILE A 20 -29.86 -14.02 -13.19
C ILE A 20 -30.21 -15.46 -13.64
N ARG A 21 -31.26 -15.60 -14.46
CA ARG A 21 -31.59 -16.87 -15.13
C ARG A 21 -30.67 -17.09 -16.33
N ARG A 22 -29.85 -18.15 -16.30
CA ARG A 22 -29.17 -18.66 -17.50
C ARG A 22 -30.21 -19.17 -18.51
N LEU A 23 -30.18 -18.67 -19.75
CA LEU A 23 -30.86 -19.26 -20.90
C LEU A 23 -29.84 -20.00 -21.78
N LYS A 24 -30.15 -21.24 -22.15
CA LYS A 24 -29.46 -21.98 -23.21
C LYS A 24 -30.29 -21.92 -24.48
N VAL A 25 -29.72 -21.45 -25.59
CA VAL A 25 -30.17 -21.73 -26.97
C VAL A 25 -28.92 -22.04 -27.81
N GLY A 26 -29.04 -22.96 -28.76
CA GLY A 26 -27.92 -23.55 -29.49
C GLY A 26 -27.59 -22.93 -30.84
N VAL A 27 -26.66 -23.58 -31.54
CA VAL A 27 -26.05 -23.16 -32.82
C VAL A 27 -27.02 -23.33 -34.00
N ALA A 28 -27.04 -22.34 -34.91
CA ALA A 28 -27.39 -22.51 -36.32
C ALA A 28 -26.61 -21.51 -37.19
N SER A 29 -26.07 -21.97 -38.32
CA SER A 29 -25.33 -21.15 -39.29
C SER A 29 -26.21 -20.78 -40.49
N VAL A 30 -25.94 -19.66 -41.17
CA VAL A 30 -26.15 -19.50 -42.63
C VAL A 30 -25.37 -18.27 -43.16
N VAL A 31 -24.97 -18.32 -44.43
CA VAL A 31 -24.24 -17.27 -45.17
C VAL A 31 -25.15 -16.66 -46.24
N ILE A 32 -25.03 -15.35 -46.53
CA ILE A 32 -25.40 -14.70 -47.81
C ILE A 32 -24.73 -13.31 -47.90
N ALA A 33 -24.58 -12.76 -49.12
CA ALA A 33 -23.75 -11.57 -49.44
C ALA A 33 -24.47 -10.52 -50.32
N SER A 34 -23.73 -9.47 -50.75
CA SER A 34 -24.06 -8.33 -51.67
C SER A 34 -24.26 -6.97 -50.96
N GLY A 35 -23.89 -5.78 -51.51
CA GLY A 35 -23.01 -5.47 -52.66
C GLY A 35 -23.33 -4.14 -53.41
N PHE A 36 -22.32 -3.29 -53.68
CA PHE A 36 -22.31 -2.09 -54.58
C PHE A 36 -23.19 -0.85 -54.19
N LEU A 37 -22.99 0.43 -54.61
CA LEU A 37 -21.97 1.22 -55.38
C LEU A 37 -21.62 2.52 -54.56
N LEU A 38 -20.50 3.28 -54.64
CA LEU A 38 -19.54 3.78 -55.68
C LEU A 38 -19.81 5.24 -56.19
N GLY A 39 -18.85 6.17 -56.04
CA GLY A 39 -18.84 7.56 -56.54
C GLY A 39 -17.43 8.20 -56.46
N ASN A 40 -17.07 9.17 -57.32
CA ASN A 40 -15.65 9.47 -57.64
C ASN A 40 -15.41 10.89 -58.27
N THR A 41 -14.31 11.59 -57.93
CA THR A 41 -13.67 12.68 -58.75
C THR A 41 -12.25 13.04 -58.28
N GLN A 42 -11.47 13.77 -59.12
CA GLN A 42 -10.10 14.26 -58.88
C GLN A 42 -9.96 15.73 -59.33
N LEU A 43 -8.90 16.44 -58.90
CA LEU A 43 -8.02 17.33 -59.72
C LEU A 43 -6.77 17.74 -58.89
N VAL A 44 -6.00 18.76 -59.30
CA VAL A 44 -4.57 18.53 -59.58
C VAL A 44 -3.67 19.81 -59.62
N GLN A 45 -2.40 19.67 -59.19
CA GLN A 45 -1.22 20.55 -59.44
C GLN A 45 -1.27 22.03 -58.92
N ALA A 46 -0.15 22.79 -58.78
CA ALA A 46 1.30 22.48 -58.62
C ALA A 46 2.13 23.73 -58.20
N ASP A 47 3.27 23.48 -57.52
CA ASP A 47 4.62 24.07 -57.64
C ASP A 47 4.96 25.59 -57.63
N GLU A 48 6.25 25.82 -57.29
CA GLU A 48 7.11 27.03 -57.43
C GLU A 48 6.82 28.29 -56.58
N ALA A 49 7.79 29.20 -56.30
CA ALA A 49 9.23 29.09 -55.96
C ALA A 49 9.82 30.51 -55.68
N SER A 50 10.97 30.58 -54.99
CA SER A 50 11.94 31.71 -55.02
C SER A 50 11.52 33.04 -54.34
N THR A 51 12.38 34.00 -53.94
CA THR A 51 13.82 34.04 -53.52
C THR A 51 14.13 35.40 -52.89
N THR A 52 15.03 35.48 -51.88
CA THR A 52 15.94 36.62 -51.53
C THR A 52 15.31 38.03 -51.25
N THR A 53 15.81 38.89 -50.35
CA THR A 53 17.19 39.43 -50.18
C THR A 53 17.40 40.11 -48.81
N SER A 54 18.66 40.16 -48.33
CA SER A 54 19.17 41.12 -47.30
C SER A 54 19.66 42.43 -48.00
N PRO A 55 20.38 43.44 -47.41
CA PRO A 55 21.25 43.44 -46.20
C PRO A 55 21.28 44.75 -45.33
N ALA A 56 22.27 44.82 -44.42
CA ALA A 56 22.97 46.03 -43.92
C ALA A 56 22.25 46.98 -42.90
N THR A 57 22.90 47.68 -41.95
CA THR A 57 24.28 47.70 -41.37
C THR A 57 24.31 48.55 -40.06
N GLU A 58 25.23 48.27 -39.12
CA GLU A 58 26.08 49.19 -38.27
C GLU A 58 25.50 50.45 -37.55
N ALA A 59 26.02 50.97 -36.41
CA ALA A 59 27.00 50.53 -35.39
C ALA A 59 27.11 51.52 -34.18
N VAL A 60 27.76 51.10 -33.06
CA VAL A 60 28.56 51.91 -32.07
C VAL A 60 27.83 52.98 -31.21
N SER A 61 28.02 53.14 -29.87
CA SER A 61 29.28 53.37 -29.10
C SER A 61 29.15 53.18 -27.56
N ASP A 62 30.31 53.15 -26.86
CA ASP A 62 30.49 52.90 -25.41
C ASP A 62 30.47 54.14 -24.47
N ALA A 63 30.42 53.89 -23.15
CA ALA A 63 31.04 54.75 -22.11
C ALA A 63 31.40 53.96 -20.82
N ASN A 64 32.43 54.39 -20.07
CA ASN A 64 32.97 53.77 -18.84
C ASN A 64 32.91 54.72 -17.62
N ALA A 65 32.95 54.20 -16.38
CA ALA A 65 34.01 54.48 -15.37
C ALA A 65 33.64 54.16 -13.89
N ALA A 66 34.65 53.73 -13.13
CA ALA A 66 34.63 53.19 -11.76
C ALA A 66 34.61 54.19 -10.57
N ALA A 67 34.35 53.68 -9.35
CA ALA A 67 34.88 54.21 -8.08
C ALA A 67 34.85 53.19 -6.89
N LEU A 68 35.77 53.38 -5.93
CA LEU A 68 35.92 52.77 -4.57
C LEU A 68 36.29 53.95 -3.61
N PRO A 69 36.50 53.87 -2.24
CA PRO A 69 36.94 52.72 -1.40
C PRO A 69 36.47 52.70 0.11
N LYS A 70 37.15 51.87 0.95
CA LYS A 70 37.23 51.82 2.46
C LYS A 70 36.08 51.11 3.22
N SER A 71 36.26 50.26 4.26
CA SER A 71 37.29 49.98 5.32
C SER A 71 37.11 50.80 6.63
N ALA A 72 37.31 50.29 7.86
CA ALA A 72 37.88 49.01 8.37
C ALA A 72 37.47 48.73 9.86
N ASP A 73 38.07 47.69 10.48
CA ASP A 73 38.35 47.49 11.94
C ASP A 73 37.16 47.20 12.91
N GLU A 74 37.24 46.43 14.01
CA GLU A 74 38.29 45.57 14.68
C GLU A 74 37.56 44.41 15.43
N GLU A 75 38.06 43.16 15.52
CA GLU A 75 38.80 42.52 16.65
C GLU A 75 38.25 42.74 18.09
N LYS A 76 38.25 41.80 19.06
CA LYS A 76 38.66 40.36 19.14
C LYS A 76 38.12 39.65 20.41
N ASN A 77 38.12 38.32 20.39
CA ASN A 77 38.28 37.34 21.50
C ASN A 77 37.33 37.31 22.73
N GLY A 78 37.03 36.09 23.22
CA GLY A 78 36.34 35.84 24.50
C GLY A 78 35.92 34.38 24.72
N GLU A 79 36.87 33.49 25.01
CA GLU A 79 36.60 32.06 25.27
C GLU A 79 36.22 31.75 26.74
N ALA A 80 35.81 30.49 26.96
CA ALA A 80 36.00 29.69 28.19
C ALA A 80 34.98 29.75 29.35
N ASP A 81 33.94 28.92 29.22
CA ASP A 81 33.75 27.64 29.96
C ASP A 81 33.31 27.55 31.46
N SER A 82 32.37 26.60 31.65
CA SER A 82 31.95 25.75 32.79
C SER A 82 32.04 26.16 34.28
N SER A 83 30.91 25.94 34.99
CA SER A 83 30.73 25.21 36.28
C SER A 83 29.40 25.61 36.98
N GLY A 84 28.70 24.78 37.78
CA GLY A 84 28.83 23.33 38.00
C GLY A 84 28.19 22.85 39.32
N ALA A 85 27.01 22.18 39.27
CA ALA A 85 26.25 21.57 40.39
C ALA A 85 25.76 22.54 41.50
N GLY A 86 24.75 22.23 42.35
CA GLY A 86 23.80 21.10 42.39
C GLY A 86 22.99 21.04 43.70
N ALA A 87 21.95 20.17 43.76
CA ALA A 87 21.17 19.71 44.94
C ALA A 87 20.05 20.60 45.57
N SER A 88 18.80 20.14 45.39
CA SER A 88 17.67 19.98 46.35
C SER A 88 17.36 21.03 47.47
N GLU A 89 16.13 21.54 47.53
CA GLU A 89 15.01 20.98 48.35
C GLU A 89 13.69 21.82 48.28
N GLN A 90 12.54 21.18 48.59
CA GLN A 90 11.26 21.79 49.08
C GLN A 90 10.49 22.77 48.15
N ALA A 91 9.15 22.94 48.19
CA ALA A 91 8.05 22.20 48.83
C ALA A 91 6.72 22.40 48.03
N ALA A 92 5.64 21.70 48.43
CA ALA A 92 4.33 21.72 47.76
C ALA A 92 3.47 22.97 48.07
N PRO A 93 2.32 23.12 47.39
CA PRO A 93 1.08 23.28 48.17
C PRO A 93 -0.09 22.39 47.71
N THR A 94 -0.92 22.00 48.67
CA THR A 94 -2.26 21.41 48.47
C THR A 94 -3.34 22.50 48.36
N GLY A 95 -4.43 22.26 47.61
CA GLY A 95 -5.57 23.20 47.48
C GLY A 95 -6.81 22.80 48.30
N VAL A 96 -7.99 22.99 47.67
CA VAL A 96 -9.36 22.51 48.06
C VAL A 96 -10.27 23.50 48.84
N LEU A 97 -11.28 24.01 48.10
CA LEU A 97 -12.71 24.31 48.42
C LEU A 97 -13.14 24.88 49.80
N ALA A 98 -14.03 25.91 49.76
CA ALA A 98 -15.37 25.86 50.39
C ALA A 98 -16.29 27.08 50.04
N ASP A 99 -17.26 26.85 49.16
CA ASP A 99 -18.73 27.12 49.23
C ASP A 99 -19.38 28.26 50.08
N GLN A 100 -20.57 28.67 49.60
CA GLN A 100 -21.70 29.43 50.23
C GLN A 100 -21.68 30.97 50.31
N ALA A 101 -22.83 31.56 49.96
CA ALA A 101 -23.19 32.98 50.05
C ALA A 101 -24.14 33.25 51.24
N PRO A 102 -24.39 34.51 51.67
CA PRO A 102 -25.51 35.24 51.05
C PRO A 102 -25.43 36.80 51.01
N ALA A 103 -26.26 37.36 50.11
CA ALA A 103 -27.05 38.60 50.24
C ALA A 103 -26.48 39.94 50.81
N SER A 104 -26.68 40.99 49.98
CA SER A 104 -27.26 42.31 50.29
C SER A 104 -26.40 43.53 50.70
N ALA A 105 -26.56 44.58 49.86
CA ALA A 105 -26.81 46.00 50.19
C ALA A 105 -25.68 46.97 50.64
N GLY A 106 -25.41 47.94 49.75
CA GLY A 106 -24.97 49.32 50.06
C GLY A 106 -23.45 49.58 50.15
N SER A 107 -22.96 50.81 49.98
CA SER A 107 -23.59 52.03 49.39
C SER A 107 -22.56 53.17 49.22
N GLU A 108 -22.95 54.20 48.45
CA GLU A 108 -22.38 55.57 48.36
C GLU A 108 -21.10 55.79 47.49
N ALA A 109 -20.85 56.98 46.91
CA ALA A 109 -21.63 57.92 46.06
C ALA A 109 -21.04 59.36 46.11
N ALA A 110 -20.86 59.99 44.94
CA ALA A 110 -20.77 61.45 44.68
C ALA A 110 -20.68 61.64 43.13
N GLY A 111 -21.24 62.63 42.44
CA GLY A 111 -22.01 63.87 42.76
C GLY A 111 -21.72 64.92 41.64
N GLN A 112 -22.46 66.00 41.35
CA GLN A 112 -23.73 66.63 41.80
C GLN A 112 -24.17 67.63 40.69
N ASP A 113 -25.35 68.28 40.59
CA ASP A 113 -26.77 67.97 40.91
C ASP A 113 -27.65 69.07 40.25
N ALA A 114 -28.72 68.76 39.49
CA ALA A 114 -29.67 69.77 38.97
C ALA A 114 -31.06 69.18 38.60
N ALA A 115 -32.14 69.91 38.93
CA ALA A 115 -33.52 69.37 38.97
C ALA A 115 -34.46 69.82 37.83
N ASN A 116 -35.38 68.90 37.44
CA ASN A 116 -36.85 69.02 37.21
C ASN A 116 -37.54 70.38 36.88
N PRO A 117 -38.78 70.38 36.33
CA PRO A 117 -39.43 69.40 35.42
C PRO A 117 -40.36 70.03 34.34
N SER A 118 -40.82 69.27 33.34
CA SER A 118 -42.12 69.50 32.65
C SER A 118 -42.59 68.28 31.82
N GLU A 119 -43.89 68.23 31.52
CA GLU A 119 -44.59 67.09 30.89
C GLU A 119 -44.65 67.18 29.35
N LYS A 120 -44.46 66.06 28.61
CA LYS A 120 -45.56 65.35 27.88
C LYS A 120 -45.08 64.28 26.88
N ASP A 121 -45.88 63.22 26.81
CA ASP A 121 -46.11 62.26 25.71
C ASP A 121 -45.04 62.04 24.62
N LYS A 122 -44.47 60.83 24.61
CA LYS A 122 -44.39 59.98 23.40
C LYS A 122 -44.12 58.51 23.73
N GLN A 123 -44.57 57.63 22.84
CA GLN A 123 -44.43 56.17 22.97
C GLN A 123 -43.06 55.68 22.47
N GLU A 124 -42.59 54.58 23.03
CA GLU A 124 -41.34 53.91 22.63
C GLU A 124 -41.51 53.07 21.35
N PRO A 125 -40.49 53.02 20.47
CA PRO A 125 -40.26 51.90 19.58
C PRO A 125 -39.31 50.87 20.25
N VAL A 126 -39.71 49.59 20.25
CA VAL A 126 -38.92 48.49 20.82
C VAL A 126 -37.71 48.16 19.93
N SER A 127 -36.54 47.97 20.53
CA SER A 127 -35.33 47.52 19.83
C SER A 127 -35.31 46.00 19.59
N GLN A 128 -34.80 45.58 18.42
CA GLN A 128 -34.58 44.16 18.11
C GLN A 128 -33.27 43.65 18.73
N PRO A 129 -33.17 42.34 19.05
CA PRO A 129 -31.93 41.74 19.55
C PRO A 129 -30.88 41.55 18.43
N GLN A 130 -29.61 41.76 18.77
CA GLN A 130 -28.49 41.36 17.89
C GLN A 130 -28.19 39.87 18.06
N ALA A 131 -27.74 39.22 16.98
CA ALA A 131 -27.19 37.87 17.02
C ALA A 131 -25.83 37.85 17.77
N PRO A 132 -25.43 36.72 18.37
CA PRO A 132 -24.09 36.56 18.94
C PRO A 132 -23.01 36.66 17.84
N ALA A 133 -21.83 37.16 18.20
CA ALA A 133 -20.70 37.22 17.28
C ALA A 133 -20.04 35.85 17.12
N LYS A 134 -19.91 35.35 15.88
CA LYS A 134 -18.99 34.25 15.54
C LYS A 134 -17.57 34.61 15.99
N ASP A 135 -16.84 33.63 16.51
CA ASP A 135 -15.38 33.73 16.68
C ASP A 135 -14.73 33.97 15.31
N ALA A 136 -13.83 34.96 15.22
CA ALA A 136 -13.12 35.24 13.98
C ALA A 136 -12.25 34.05 13.53
N ILE A 137 -12.01 33.96 12.21
CA ILE A 137 -11.04 33.04 11.61
C ILE A 137 -9.79 33.86 11.28
N GLU A 138 -8.63 33.38 11.72
CA GLU A 138 -7.34 34.03 11.47
C GLU A 138 -6.95 33.96 9.97
N GLU A 139 -6.27 34.99 9.46
CA GLU A 139 -5.92 35.08 8.04
C GLU A 139 -5.00 33.93 7.62
N GLY A 140 -5.45 33.13 6.65
CA GLY A 140 -4.74 31.93 6.18
C GLY A 140 -5.25 30.61 6.78
N ASN A 141 -6.10 30.66 7.81
CA ASN A 141 -6.74 29.45 8.36
C ASN A 141 -8.05 29.12 7.63
N ILE A 142 -8.39 27.83 7.61
CA ILE A 142 -9.71 27.30 7.24
C ILE A 142 -10.33 26.63 8.46
N ARG A 143 -11.63 26.87 8.69
CA ARG A 143 -12.41 26.27 9.77
C ARG A 143 -13.17 25.05 9.25
N PHE A 144 -12.94 23.90 9.90
CA PHE A 144 -13.69 22.68 9.66
C PHE A 144 -14.71 22.48 10.78
N HIS A 145 -15.99 22.58 10.43
CA HIS A 145 -17.13 22.35 11.33
C HIS A 145 -17.65 20.92 11.20
N PHE A 146 -18.04 20.28 12.29
CA PHE A 146 -18.49 18.89 12.36
C PHE A 146 -19.82 18.79 13.13
N LYS A 147 -20.89 18.31 12.47
CA LYS A 147 -22.22 18.24 13.09
C LYS A 147 -22.31 17.27 14.27
N THR A 148 -21.45 16.26 14.26
CA THR A 148 -21.27 15.24 15.31
C THR A 148 -19.82 14.76 15.29
N LEU A 149 -19.27 14.38 16.43
CA LEU A 149 -17.97 13.68 16.51
C LEU A 149 -18.18 12.18 16.80
N PRO A 150 -17.23 11.29 16.42
CA PRO A 150 -17.41 9.84 16.58
C PRO A 150 -17.34 9.34 18.04
N SER A 151 -16.74 10.12 18.94
CA SER A 151 -16.69 9.86 20.38
C SER A 151 -17.06 11.13 21.16
N GLN A 152 -17.42 10.96 22.43
CA GLN A 152 -17.60 12.05 23.39
C GLN A 152 -16.31 12.36 24.18
N ASN A 153 -15.31 11.50 24.04
CA ASN A 153 -13.99 11.69 24.64
C ASN A 153 -13.09 12.46 23.66
N LEU A 154 -12.99 13.77 23.83
CA LEU A 154 -12.28 14.64 22.88
C LEU A 154 -10.76 14.41 22.91
N ASP A 155 -10.20 13.97 24.05
CA ASP A 155 -8.79 13.62 24.20
C ASP A 155 -8.39 12.37 23.41
N SER A 156 -9.32 11.45 23.13
CA SER A 156 -9.04 10.25 22.32
C SER A 156 -9.19 10.48 20.81
N LEU A 157 -9.61 11.67 20.35
CA LEU A 157 -9.86 12.01 18.95
C LEU A 157 -8.85 13.01 18.39
N GLY A 158 -8.48 12.84 17.12
CA GLY A 158 -7.62 13.76 16.38
C GLY A 158 -8.11 14.04 14.96
N LEU A 159 -7.93 15.28 14.50
CA LEU A 159 -8.09 15.70 13.11
C LEU A 159 -6.74 15.55 12.39
N TRP A 160 -6.62 14.56 11.51
CA TRP A 160 -5.42 14.29 10.72
C TRP A 160 -5.55 14.93 9.34
N THR A 161 -4.60 15.78 8.93
CA THR A 161 -4.68 16.58 7.69
C THR A 161 -3.44 16.43 6.79
N TRP A 162 -3.66 16.53 5.47
CA TRP A 162 -2.64 16.53 4.41
C TRP A 162 -3.12 17.30 3.16
N ASP A 163 -2.36 17.20 2.07
CA ASP A 163 -2.42 18.10 0.89
C ASP A 163 -2.09 19.56 1.29
N ASP A 164 -2.84 20.57 0.84
CA ASP A 164 -2.43 21.99 0.87
C ASP A 164 -2.56 22.69 2.25
N VAL A 165 -2.08 22.04 3.31
CA VAL A 165 -1.97 22.59 4.68
C VAL A 165 -0.52 22.98 5.00
N GLU A 166 -0.33 23.98 5.87
CA GLU A 166 1.01 24.49 6.21
C GLU A 166 1.91 23.43 6.89
N THR A 167 1.31 22.53 7.67
CA THR A 167 2.01 21.43 8.34
C THR A 167 1.09 20.21 8.39
N PRO A 168 1.23 19.26 7.44
CA PRO A 168 0.55 17.98 7.48
C PRO A 168 0.78 17.25 8.80
N SER A 169 -0.20 16.46 9.24
CA SER A 169 -0.14 15.77 10.53
C SER A 169 1.08 14.85 10.68
N SER A 170 1.55 14.23 9.60
CA SER A 170 2.77 13.39 9.58
C SER A 170 4.08 14.15 9.82
N GLN A 171 4.07 15.49 9.84
CA GLN A 171 5.20 16.32 10.29
C GLN A 171 5.09 16.71 11.77
N LYS A 172 3.90 16.64 12.38
CA LYS A 172 3.68 16.91 13.81
C LYS A 172 3.97 15.68 14.68
N GLY A 173 3.84 14.49 14.12
CA GLY A 173 4.15 13.21 14.76
C GLY A 173 3.77 12.02 13.89
N GLY A 174 4.14 10.82 14.35
CA GLY A 174 3.69 9.56 13.72
C GLY A 174 2.17 9.36 13.80
N TRP A 175 1.66 8.38 13.07
CA TRP A 175 0.25 8.00 13.20
C TRP A 175 0.01 7.28 14.54
N PRO A 176 -1.09 7.58 15.28
CA PRO A 176 -2.13 8.59 15.00
C PRO A 176 -1.84 9.97 15.59
N THR A 177 -0.84 10.08 16.48
CA THR A 177 -0.65 11.21 17.41
C THR A 177 -0.18 12.53 16.78
N GLY A 178 0.24 12.54 15.50
CA GLY A 178 0.43 13.77 14.72
C GLY A 178 -0.86 14.52 14.34
N ALA A 179 -2.04 13.98 14.65
CA ALA A 179 -3.32 14.66 14.47
C ALA A 179 -3.50 15.86 15.43
N THR A 180 -4.21 16.90 14.97
CA THR A 180 -4.63 18.01 15.85
C THR A 180 -5.76 17.50 16.77
N SER A 181 -5.56 17.46 18.09
CA SER A 181 -6.54 16.91 19.02
C SER A 181 -7.87 17.69 19.04
N PHE A 182 -8.99 16.97 19.14
CA PHE A 182 -10.31 17.58 19.38
C PHE A 182 -10.48 18.11 20.80
N ALA A 183 -9.58 17.81 21.74
CA ALA A 183 -9.55 18.46 23.06
C ALA A 183 -9.33 19.99 22.99
N THR A 184 -8.80 20.48 21.87
CA THR A 184 -8.69 21.93 21.56
C THR A 184 -9.79 22.46 20.63
N ALA A 185 -10.81 21.64 20.31
CA ALA A 185 -11.94 22.08 19.50
C ALA A 185 -12.84 23.05 20.27
N LYS A 186 -13.54 23.91 19.53
CA LYS A 186 -14.58 24.81 20.03
C LYS A 186 -15.95 24.34 19.55
N GLU A 187 -17.02 24.93 20.07
CA GLU A 187 -18.40 24.68 19.63
C GLU A 187 -19.07 25.95 19.09
N ASP A 188 -19.98 25.79 18.13
CA ASP A 188 -20.95 26.80 17.69
C ASP A 188 -22.38 26.19 17.56
N ASP A 189 -23.35 26.95 17.04
CA ASP A 189 -24.73 26.48 16.84
C ASP A 189 -24.83 25.28 15.85
N TYR A 190 -23.79 25.06 15.03
CA TYR A 190 -23.69 23.88 14.18
C TYR A 190 -23.08 22.69 14.93
N GLY A 191 -21.91 22.83 15.55
CA GLY A 191 -21.28 21.73 16.28
C GLY A 191 -19.83 22.03 16.66
N TYR A 192 -18.98 20.99 16.69
CA TYR A 192 -17.56 21.16 16.98
C TYR A 192 -16.80 21.73 15.78
N TYR A 193 -15.82 22.59 16.02
CA TYR A 193 -14.92 23.07 14.97
C TYR A 193 -13.45 23.17 15.38
N LEU A 194 -12.58 23.06 14.37
CA LEU A 194 -11.13 23.26 14.46
C LEU A 194 -10.65 24.15 13.30
N ASP A 195 -9.70 25.03 13.60
CA ASP A 195 -9.04 25.88 12.60
C ASP A 195 -7.71 25.24 12.17
N VAL A 196 -7.45 25.20 10.86
CA VAL A 196 -6.25 24.60 10.27
C VAL A 196 -5.59 25.60 9.33
N LYS A 197 -4.28 25.81 9.50
CA LYS A 197 -3.50 26.75 8.68
C LYS A 197 -3.22 26.18 7.29
N MET A 198 -3.61 26.91 6.25
CA MET A 198 -3.44 26.50 4.85
C MET A 198 -2.05 26.85 4.32
N ALA A 199 -1.57 26.11 3.31
CA ALA A 199 -0.37 26.49 2.57
C ALA A 199 -0.61 27.74 1.70
N GLU A 200 0.47 28.45 1.33
CA GLU A 200 0.41 29.64 0.46
C GLU A 200 -0.24 29.35 -0.90
N LYS A 201 0.11 28.21 -1.50
CA LYS A 201 -0.54 27.68 -2.70
C LYS A 201 -1.57 26.63 -2.24
N ARG A 202 -2.85 26.89 -2.51
CA ARG A 202 -3.95 26.04 -2.06
C ARG A 202 -4.99 25.78 -3.15
N SER A 203 -5.50 24.56 -3.17
CA SER A 203 -6.37 23.97 -4.20
C SER A 203 -7.24 22.85 -3.62
N LYS A 204 -6.64 21.95 -2.84
CA LYS A 204 -7.35 20.89 -2.10
C LYS A 204 -6.78 20.67 -0.70
N ILE A 205 -7.63 20.36 0.27
CA ILE A 205 -7.20 19.92 1.59
C ILE A 205 -7.86 18.58 1.89
N SER A 206 -7.06 17.61 2.32
CA SER A 206 -7.54 16.27 2.65
C SER A 206 -7.41 16.02 4.16
N LEU A 207 -8.41 15.36 4.73
CA LEU A 207 -8.56 15.22 6.17
C LEU A 207 -9.37 13.98 6.57
N LEU A 208 -9.20 13.54 7.81
CA LEU A 208 -9.99 12.49 8.46
C LEU A 208 -10.02 12.70 9.98
N ILE A 209 -10.98 12.09 10.67
CA ILE A 209 -10.94 11.96 12.15
C ILE A 209 -10.37 10.59 12.50
N ASN A 210 -9.30 10.57 13.30
CA ASN A 210 -8.70 9.37 13.87
C ASN A 210 -8.90 9.28 15.39
N ASN A 211 -8.45 8.17 15.98
CA ASN A 211 -8.28 8.03 17.42
C ASN A 211 -6.89 7.52 17.82
N THR A 212 -6.58 7.61 19.10
CA THR A 212 -5.37 7.09 19.76
C THR A 212 -5.11 5.60 19.52
N ALA A 213 -6.16 4.78 19.34
CA ALA A 213 -6.04 3.37 18.96
C ALA A 213 -5.55 3.16 17.51
N GLY A 214 -5.43 4.22 16.71
CA GLY A 214 -4.88 4.19 15.35
C GLY A 214 -5.92 3.90 14.25
N GLN A 215 -7.21 4.12 14.52
CA GLN A 215 -8.30 3.90 13.56
C GLN A 215 -8.63 5.17 12.78
N ASN A 216 -8.89 5.04 11.47
CA ASN A 216 -9.53 6.08 10.66
C ASN A 216 -11.06 5.89 10.78
N ILE A 217 -11.77 6.86 11.36
CA ILE A 217 -13.18 6.68 11.76
C ILE A 217 -14.15 7.24 10.73
N THR A 218 -13.81 8.36 10.08
CA THR A 218 -14.66 9.01 9.07
C THR A 218 -14.47 8.45 7.66
N GLY A 219 -13.36 7.72 7.45
CA GLY A 219 -12.75 7.60 6.12
C GLY A 219 -12.12 8.92 5.67
N ASP A 220 -11.31 8.84 4.63
CA ASP A 220 -10.63 9.99 4.04
C ASP A 220 -11.64 10.92 3.36
N LYS A 221 -11.47 12.23 3.57
CA LYS A 221 -12.27 13.30 2.96
C LYS A 221 -11.34 14.24 2.23
N THR A 222 -11.75 14.73 1.06
CA THR A 222 -11.04 15.78 0.33
C THR A 222 -11.99 16.94 0.07
N VAL A 223 -11.51 18.16 0.30
CA VAL A 223 -12.22 19.41 0.07
C VAL A 223 -11.51 20.17 -1.04
N GLU A 224 -12.19 20.40 -2.15
CA GLU A 224 -11.74 21.33 -3.20
C GLU A 224 -12.06 22.78 -2.79
N LEU A 225 -11.06 23.66 -2.88
CA LEU A 225 -11.23 25.08 -2.56
C LEU A 225 -11.76 25.83 -3.79
N LEU A 226 -13.08 26.07 -3.81
CA LEU A 226 -13.76 26.71 -4.94
C LEU A 226 -13.21 28.12 -5.26
N SER A 227 -12.79 28.86 -4.23
CA SER A 227 -12.32 30.24 -4.31
C SER A 227 -11.17 30.50 -3.32
N PRO A 228 -10.22 31.43 -3.61
CA PRO A 228 -9.24 31.91 -2.64
C PRO A 228 -9.83 32.49 -1.34
N GLN A 229 -11.10 32.95 -1.35
CA GLN A 229 -11.80 33.42 -0.16
C GLN A 229 -12.49 32.30 0.65
N MET A 230 -12.39 31.03 0.23
CA MET A 230 -13.00 29.91 0.95
C MET A 230 -12.20 29.57 2.22
N ASN A 231 -12.81 29.79 3.38
CA ASN A 231 -12.22 29.62 4.72
C ASN A 231 -13.14 28.91 5.73
N GLU A 232 -14.33 28.44 5.34
CA GLU A 232 -15.22 27.61 6.17
C GLU A 232 -15.71 26.39 5.37
N VAL A 233 -15.85 25.25 6.05
CA VAL A 233 -16.37 23.97 5.51
C VAL A 233 -17.19 23.28 6.59
N TRP A 234 -18.33 22.71 6.21
CA TRP A 234 -19.25 22.04 7.13
C TRP A 234 -19.40 20.56 6.80
N PHE A 235 -19.13 19.70 7.77
CA PHE A 235 -19.35 18.26 7.68
C PHE A 235 -20.67 17.87 8.35
N ASP A 236 -21.55 17.24 7.57
CA ASP A 236 -22.81 16.69 8.07
C ASP A 236 -22.61 15.42 8.93
N THR A 237 -23.71 14.80 9.37
CA THR A 237 -23.69 13.60 10.23
C THR A 237 -23.11 12.35 9.57
N ASP A 238 -23.02 12.33 8.24
CA ASP A 238 -22.38 11.26 7.45
C ASP A 238 -20.96 11.68 6.99
N TYR A 239 -20.49 12.83 7.49
CA TYR A 239 -19.22 13.47 7.17
C TYR A 239 -19.04 13.76 5.67
N ASN A 240 -20.07 14.23 4.98
CA ASN A 240 -19.91 14.85 3.65
C ASN A 240 -19.55 16.34 3.81
N PRO A 241 -18.59 16.88 3.03
CA PRO A 241 -18.24 18.30 3.07
C PRO A 241 -19.24 19.17 2.30
N HIS A 242 -19.61 20.31 2.89
CA HIS A 242 -20.46 21.35 2.30
C HIS A 242 -19.75 22.71 2.36
N THR A 243 -20.02 23.59 1.39
CA THR A 243 -19.41 24.94 1.28
C THR A 243 -20.23 26.05 1.94
N TYR A 244 -21.24 25.67 2.70
CA TYR A 244 -22.12 26.50 3.52
C TYR A 244 -22.79 25.61 4.59
N GLU A 245 -23.33 26.19 5.65
CA GLU A 245 -24.04 25.45 6.70
C GLU A 245 -25.29 24.70 6.14
N PRO A 246 -25.35 23.35 6.23
CA PRO A 246 -26.49 22.57 5.75
C PRO A 246 -27.75 22.80 6.60
N LEU A 247 -28.86 23.14 5.95
CA LEU A 247 -30.12 23.46 6.62
C LEU A 247 -31.02 22.23 6.83
N LYS A 248 -32.06 22.40 7.66
CA LYS A 248 -33.06 21.37 7.95
C LYS A 248 -33.81 20.95 6.67
N LYS A 249 -33.93 19.65 6.45
CA LYS A 249 -34.59 19.06 5.27
C LYS A 249 -36.04 19.56 5.10
N GLY A 250 -36.42 19.86 3.86
CA GLY A 250 -37.75 20.42 3.52
C GLY A 250 -37.78 21.95 3.38
N MET A 251 -36.61 22.59 3.36
CA MET A 251 -36.43 24.04 3.20
C MET A 251 -35.30 24.31 2.22
N VAL A 252 -35.39 25.42 1.47
CA VAL A 252 -34.27 26.02 0.75
C VAL A 252 -34.11 27.48 1.16
N ARG A 253 -32.88 27.90 1.47
CA ARG A 253 -32.55 29.32 1.67
C ARG A 253 -32.13 29.94 0.36
N ILE A 254 -32.73 31.06 0.02
CA ILE A 254 -32.35 31.87 -1.14
C ILE A 254 -31.60 33.08 -0.61
N ASN A 255 -30.27 33.06 -0.74
CA ASN A 255 -29.39 34.16 -0.36
C ASN A 255 -29.25 35.13 -1.54
N TYR A 256 -29.36 36.42 -1.27
CA TYR A 256 -29.21 37.49 -2.24
C TYR A 256 -28.21 38.53 -1.71
N TYR A 257 -27.08 38.63 -2.40
CA TYR A 257 -26.06 39.63 -2.18
C TYR A 257 -26.27 40.82 -3.11
N ARG A 258 -26.17 42.03 -2.56
CA ARG A 258 -26.12 43.28 -3.33
C ARG A 258 -24.86 44.07 -3.02
N THR A 259 -24.11 44.43 -4.06
CA THR A 259 -22.89 45.23 -3.99
C THR A 259 -23.15 46.67 -3.50
N ASP A 260 -24.40 47.17 -3.64
CA ASP A 260 -24.82 48.48 -3.11
C ASP A 260 -25.43 48.44 -1.69
N GLY A 261 -25.64 47.25 -1.12
CA GLY A 261 -26.29 47.04 0.18
C GLY A 261 -27.77 47.48 0.25
N GLN A 262 -28.42 47.84 -0.86
CA GLN A 262 -29.77 48.42 -0.86
C GLN A 262 -30.87 47.37 -0.95
N TYR A 263 -31.25 46.83 0.21
CA TYR A 263 -32.31 45.82 0.34
C TYR A 263 -33.73 46.39 0.54
N ASP A 264 -33.90 47.72 0.64
CA ASP A 264 -35.24 48.33 0.71
C ASP A 264 -36.06 47.96 -0.53
N LYS A 265 -37.29 47.47 -0.33
CA LYS A 265 -38.20 46.97 -1.38
C LYS A 265 -37.58 45.92 -2.31
N LYS A 266 -36.66 45.09 -1.78
CA LYS A 266 -36.16 43.92 -2.50
C LYS A 266 -36.92 42.69 -2.02
N SER A 267 -37.68 42.09 -2.91
CA SER A 267 -38.55 40.95 -2.61
C SER A 267 -38.33 39.81 -3.61
N LEU A 268 -38.88 38.65 -3.27
CA LEU A 268 -38.71 37.40 -3.99
C LEU A 268 -40.08 36.83 -4.39
N TRP A 269 -40.33 36.74 -5.70
CA TRP A 269 -41.56 36.16 -6.24
C TRP A 269 -41.35 34.67 -6.54
N LEU A 270 -42.17 33.79 -5.96
CA LEU A 270 -41.91 32.35 -5.84
C LEU A 270 -43.00 31.47 -6.51
N TRP A 271 -42.58 30.43 -7.23
CA TRP A 271 -43.46 29.37 -7.75
C TRP A 271 -42.76 28.00 -7.85
N GLY A 272 -43.48 26.98 -8.34
CA GLY A 272 -42.98 25.60 -8.45
C GLY A 272 -43.26 24.78 -7.19
N ASP A 273 -42.27 24.00 -6.73
CA ASP A 273 -42.41 23.03 -5.63
C ASP A 273 -42.30 23.64 -4.22
N VAL A 274 -42.59 24.93 -4.07
CA VAL A 274 -42.72 25.63 -2.78
C VAL A 274 -44.07 25.37 -2.11
N GLN A 275 -44.15 25.41 -0.78
CA GLN A 275 -45.44 25.33 -0.07
C GLN A 275 -46.28 26.59 -0.29
N ASN A 276 -45.64 27.76 -0.24
CA ASN A 276 -46.27 29.08 -0.29
C ASN A 276 -45.79 29.87 -1.53
N PRO A 277 -46.39 29.67 -2.72
CA PRO A 277 -46.10 30.49 -3.88
C PRO A 277 -46.71 31.90 -3.75
N SER A 278 -46.04 32.90 -4.32
CA SER A 278 -46.41 34.32 -4.28
C SER A 278 -47.72 34.60 -5.05
N LYS A 279 -48.41 35.68 -4.68
CA LYS A 279 -49.76 36.04 -5.16
C LYS A 279 -49.87 37.56 -5.23
N ASN A 280 -50.63 38.07 -6.21
CA ASN A 280 -50.87 39.50 -6.45
C ASN A 280 -49.63 40.30 -6.93
N TRP A 281 -49.15 40.05 -8.15
CA TRP A 281 -47.96 40.72 -8.70
C TRP A 281 -47.99 42.26 -8.53
N PRO A 282 -46.90 42.90 -8.05
CA PRO A 282 -45.57 42.32 -7.78
C PRO A 282 -45.33 41.79 -6.35
N ASP A 283 -46.32 41.87 -5.45
CA ASP A 283 -46.24 41.56 -4.00
C ASP A 283 -45.44 40.26 -3.69
N GLY A 284 -44.18 40.43 -3.31
CA GLY A 284 -43.21 39.33 -3.12
C GLY A 284 -43.04 38.89 -1.66
N VAL A 285 -42.03 38.05 -1.41
CA VAL A 285 -41.52 37.79 -0.05
C VAL A 285 -40.30 38.67 0.18
N ASP A 286 -40.41 39.65 1.09
CA ASP A 286 -39.34 40.61 1.36
C ASP A 286 -38.06 39.93 1.89
N PHE A 287 -36.90 40.43 1.43
CA PHE A 287 -35.60 40.09 1.99
C PHE A 287 -35.40 40.82 3.33
N GLU A 288 -36.07 40.37 4.39
CA GLU A 288 -35.91 40.92 5.75
C GLU A 288 -34.65 40.38 6.46
N ASN A 289 -34.45 39.06 6.45
CA ASN A 289 -33.36 38.43 7.20
C ASN A 289 -31.99 38.80 6.62
N THR A 290 -31.01 39.04 7.49
CA THR A 290 -29.62 39.28 7.10
C THR A 290 -28.75 38.12 7.58
N GLY A 291 -27.86 37.63 6.72
CA GLY A 291 -26.91 36.56 7.00
C GLY A 291 -25.52 36.87 6.43
N GLU A 292 -24.66 35.86 6.41
CA GLU A 292 -23.25 35.99 6.01
C GLU A 292 -23.07 36.40 4.54
N TYR A 293 -23.98 35.96 3.65
CA TYR A 293 -23.88 36.12 2.20
C TYR A 293 -24.86 37.15 1.63
N GLY A 294 -25.19 38.18 2.42
CA GLY A 294 -26.21 39.20 2.09
C GLY A 294 -27.50 38.98 2.87
N ARG A 295 -28.65 39.28 2.25
CA ARG A 295 -29.97 38.98 2.86
C ARG A 295 -30.56 37.69 2.31
N TYR A 296 -31.47 37.07 3.06
CA TYR A 296 -32.04 35.79 2.66
C TYR A 296 -33.54 35.61 2.97
N VAL A 297 -34.15 34.70 2.20
CA VAL A 297 -35.50 34.17 2.44
C VAL A 297 -35.40 32.66 2.63
N ASP A 298 -35.95 32.15 3.73
CA ASP A 298 -36.12 30.71 3.98
C ASP A 298 -37.45 30.24 3.39
N VAL A 299 -37.40 29.34 2.39
CA VAL A 299 -38.56 28.91 1.61
C VAL A 299 -38.92 27.46 1.95
N PRO A 300 -40.07 27.19 2.58
CA PRO A 300 -40.57 25.83 2.81
C PRO A 300 -40.93 25.14 1.49
N LEU A 301 -40.43 23.91 1.32
CA LEU A 301 -40.62 23.08 0.12
C LEU A 301 -41.74 22.04 0.32
N LYS A 302 -42.35 21.60 -0.79
CA LYS A 302 -43.22 20.42 -0.82
C LYS A 302 -42.42 19.13 -0.62
N ASP A 303 -43.09 18.06 -0.19
CA ASP A 303 -42.48 16.73 -0.14
C ASP A 303 -41.98 16.31 -1.52
N ALA A 304 -40.73 15.82 -1.58
CA ALA A 304 -40.02 15.45 -2.80
C ALA A 304 -39.97 16.56 -3.88
N ALA A 305 -39.91 17.83 -3.46
CA ALA A 305 -39.67 18.99 -4.33
C ALA A 305 -38.45 18.80 -5.23
N LYS A 306 -38.59 19.15 -6.51
CA LYS A 306 -37.53 19.05 -7.53
C LYS A 306 -37.15 20.41 -8.08
N MET A 307 -38.14 21.24 -8.41
CA MET A 307 -37.91 22.51 -9.09
C MET A 307 -38.61 23.68 -8.39
N ILE A 308 -37.83 24.73 -8.13
CA ILE A 308 -38.31 26.06 -7.74
C ILE A 308 -38.10 27.02 -8.91
N GLY A 309 -39.07 27.91 -9.13
CA GLY A 309 -38.92 29.05 -10.04
C GLY A 309 -39.10 30.34 -9.26
N PHE A 310 -38.32 31.37 -9.58
CA PHE A 310 -38.38 32.65 -8.88
C PHE A 310 -37.94 33.86 -9.71
N LEU A 311 -38.30 35.04 -9.23
CA LEU A 311 -37.82 36.34 -9.72
C LEU A 311 -37.35 37.21 -8.54
N LEU A 312 -36.23 37.89 -8.72
CA LEU A 312 -35.76 38.96 -7.84
C LEU A 312 -36.44 40.27 -8.26
N LEU A 313 -37.08 40.96 -7.31
CA LEU A 313 -37.86 42.17 -7.56
C LEU A 313 -37.31 43.41 -6.85
N ASP A 314 -37.49 44.57 -7.47
CA ASP A 314 -37.31 45.90 -6.90
C ASP A 314 -38.65 46.66 -6.94
N GLU A 315 -39.44 46.53 -5.88
CA GLU A 315 -40.77 47.16 -5.75
C GLU A 315 -40.70 48.69 -5.55
N SER A 316 -39.52 49.30 -5.71
CA SER A 316 -39.38 50.74 -5.94
C SER A 316 -39.67 51.16 -7.39
N LYS A 317 -39.75 50.22 -8.34
CA LYS A 317 -39.98 50.46 -9.78
C LYS A 317 -41.45 50.25 -10.16
N SER A 318 -41.75 50.25 -11.46
CA SER A 318 -43.09 49.99 -12.00
C SER A 318 -43.04 49.33 -13.38
N GLY A 319 -44.08 48.57 -13.73
CA GLY A 319 -44.09 47.77 -14.96
C GLY A 319 -43.09 46.61 -14.91
N ASP A 320 -42.47 46.29 -16.05
CA ASP A 320 -41.46 45.23 -16.14
C ASP A 320 -40.15 45.58 -15.41
N ASP A 321 -39.83 46.87 -15.22
CA ASP A 321 -38.64 47.35 -14.48
C ASP A 321 -38.64 46.91 -13.00
N VAL A 322 -39.76 46.39 -12.47
CA VAL A 322 -39.81 45.74 -11.15
C VAL A 322 -38.98 44.45 -11.13
N LYS A 323 -38.77 43.79 -12.27
CA LYS A 323 -37.85 42.66 -12.37
C LYS A 323 -36.39 43.14 -12.36
N ILE A 324 -35.60 42.66 -11.41
CA ILE A 324 -34.15 42.99 -11.36
C ILE A 324 -33.39 42.33 -12.52
N GLN A 325 -33.86 41.19 -13.02
CA GLN A 325 -33.47 40.66 -14.33
C GLN A 325 -34.68 40.06 -15.06
N ASN A 326 -34.72 40.21 -16.39
CA ASN A 326 -35.94 40.00 -17.18
C ASN A 326 -36.35 38.54 -17.39
N GLN A 327 -35.42 37.60 -17.27
CA GLN A 327 -35.68 36.16 -17.41
C GLN A 327 -36.00 35.54 -16.05
N ASP A 328 -36.82 34.49 -16.07
CA ASP A 328 -37.24 33.77 -14.88
C ASP A 328 -36.13 32.80 -14.40
N TYR A 329 -35.71 32.90 -13.14
CA TYR A 329 -34.79 31.92 -12.55
C TYR A 329 -35.52 30.60 -12.32
N ASN A 330 -34.87 29.48 -12.63
CA ASN A 330 -35.40 28.14 -12.41
C ASN A 330 -34.28 27.24 -11.89
N PHE A 331 -34.47 26.59 -10.75
CA PHE A 331 -33.48 25.75 -10.09
C PHE A 331 -34.05 24.36 -9.80
N ALA A 332 -33.36 23.32 -10.26
CA ALA A 332 -33.87 21.94 -10.33
C ALA A 332 -33.11 20.93 -9.45
N ASN A 333 -32.19 21.40 -8.59
CA ASN A 333 -31.25 20.57 -7.84
C ASN A 333 -31.44 20.69 -6.31
N LEU A 334 -32.71 20.82 -5.88
CA LEU A 334 -33.13 21.00 -4.48
C LEU A 334 -32.84 19.80 -3.57
N GLU A 335 -32.65 18.61 -4.14
CA GLU A 335 -32.27 17.42 -3.36
C GLU A 335 -30.82 17.49 -2.85
N LYS A 336 -29.93 18.18 -3.59
CA LYS A 336 -28.50 18.31 -3.26
C LYS A 336 -28.12 19.65 -2.61
N ASN A 337 -29.01 20.64 -2.63
CA ASN A 337 -28.71 22.00 -2.17
C ASN A 337 -29.80 22.54 -1.26
N SER A 338 -29.47 22.77 0.02
CA SER A 338 -30.37 23.44 0.96
C SER A 338 -30.22 24.97 0.93
N GLN A 339 -29.19 25.50 0.25
CA GLN A 339 -29.01 26.92 0.01
C GLN A 339 -28.68 27.19 -1.47
N ILE A 340 -29.12 28.33 -1.99
CA ILE A 340 -28.70 28.89 -3.28
C ILE A 340 -28.34 30.37 -3.11
N PHE A 341 -27.52 30.89 -4.03
CA PHE A 341 -26.88 32.20 -3.90
C PHE A 341 -27.06 33.02 -5.19
N LEU A 342 -27.37 34.30 -5.02
CA LEU A 342 -27.68 35.25 -6.09
C LEU A 342 -26.94 36.56 -5.84
N ARG A 343 -26.55 37.29 -6.90
CA ARG A 343 -25.80 38.55 -6.79
C ARG A 343 -26.36 39.60 -7.73
N ASP A 344 -26.61 40.80 -7.21
CA ASP A 344 -27.00 42.01 -7.96
C ASP A 344 -28.11 41.76 -9.01
N ALA A 345 -27.74 41.61 -10.29
CA ALA A 345 -28.62 41.24 -11.41
C ALA A 345 -28.01 40.11 -12.29
N ASP A 346 -27.12 39.31 -11.70
CA ASP A 346 -26.45 38.17 -12.32
C ASP A 346 -27.48 37.05 -12.59
N PRO A 347 -27.72 36.63 -13.84
CA PRO A 347 -28.75 35.64 -14.17
C PRO A 347 -28.42 34.21 -13.70
N THR A 348 -27.23 34.01 -13.11
CA THR A 348 -26.76 32.71 -12.61
C THR A 348 -27.35 32.41 -11.23
N VAL A 349 -27.96 31.23 -11.07
CA VAL A 349 -28.24 30.66 -9.73
C VAL A 349 -27.02 29.90 -9.27
N TYR A 350 -26.33 30.40 -8.24
CA TYR A 350 -25.13 29.76 -7.71
C TYR A 350 -25.45 28.74 -6.63
N THR A 351 -24.64 27.67 -6.60
CA THR A 351 -24.70 26.54 -5.67
C THR A 351 -23.76 26.71 -4.46
N ASN A 352 -23.01 27.81 -4.40
CA ASN A 352 -21.98 28.09 -3.39
C ASN A 352 -21.91 29.60 -3.10
N PRO A 353 -21.51 30.03 -1.89
CA PRO A 353 -21.47 31.45 -1.50
C PRO A 353 -20.38 32.26 -2.20
N TYR A 354 -19.46 31.60 -2.91
CA TYR A 354 -18.34 32.22 -3.61
C TYR A 354 -18.66 32.65 -5.06
N PHE A 355 -19.90 32.45 -5.51
CA PHE A 355 -20.37 32.78 -6.87
C PHE A 355 -19.53 32.13 -7.98
N VAL A 356 -19.17 30.86 -7.78
CA VAL A 356 -18.42 30.03 -8.74
C VAL A 356 -19.39 29.17 -9.55
N ASN A 357 -19.23 29.14 -10.88
CA ASN A 357 -20.12 28.40 -11.79
C ASN A 357 -20.00 26.87 -11.65
N ASP A 358 -21.13 26.16 -11.79
CA ASP A 358 -21.17 24.69 -11.78
C ASP A 358 -20.31 24.07 -12.90
N ILE A 359 -20.28 24.67 -14.10
CA ILE A 359 -19.37 24.29 -15.20
C ILE A 359 -18.22 25.30 -15.26
N ARG A 360 -17.05 24.90 -14.77
CA ARG A 360 -15.77 25.60 -14.87
C ARG A 360 -14.66 24.64 -15.29
N MET A 361 -13.59 25.17 -15.88
CA MET A 361 -12.40 24.39 -16.19
C MET A 361 -11.56 24.25 -14.91
N THR A 362 -11.04 23.05 -14.62
CA THR A 362 -10.28 22.71 -13.40
C THR A 362 -8.82 22.38 -13.66
N GLY A 363 -8.46 22.05 -14.91
CA GLY A 363 -7.08 21.82 -15.33
C GLY A 363 -6.97 21.64 -16.85
N ALA A 364 -5.76 21.68 -17.40
CA ALA A 364 -5.53 21.35 -18.81
C ALA A 364 -4.09 20.90 -19.12
N GLN A 365 -3.98 19.86 -19.96
CA GLN A 365 -2.74 19.20 -20.35
C GLN A 365 -2.53 19.18 -21.86
N HIS A 366 -1.27 19.20 -22.28
CA HIS A 366 -0.87 18.90 -23.65
C HIS A 366 -0.64 17.37 -23.75
N VAL A 367 -1.54 16.66 -24.45
CA VAL A 367 -1.61 15.19 -24.43
C VAL A 367 -1.12 14.52 -25.72
N GLY A 368 -1.11 15.26 -26.83
CA GLY A 368 -0.47 14.86 -28.08
C GLY A 368 -0.26 16.07 -29.01
N LEU A 369 0.59 15.95 -30.04
CA LEU A 369 0.89 17.05 -30.97
C LEU A 369 -0.32 17.60 -31.76
N THR A 370 -1.47 16.95 -31.66
CA THR A 370 -2.76 17.38 -32.23
C THR A 370 -3.89 17.45 -31.19
N GLU A 371 -3.61 17.16 -29.92
CA GLU A 371 -4.60 17.04 -28.85
C GLU A 371 -4.16 17.73 -27.54
N ILE A 372 -5.04 18.59 -27.05
CA ILE A 372 -5.03 19.13 -25.68
C ILE A 372 -6.25 18.54 -24.96
N GLU A 373 -6.10 18.17 -23.69
CA GLU A 373 -7.22 17.71 -22.85
C GLU A 373 -7.40 18.66 -21.66
N ALA A 374 -8.63 19.11 -21.45
CA ALA A 374 -9.00 20.00 -20.35
C ALA A 374 -10.09 19.37 -19.50
N ASN A 375 -9.99 19.52 -18.19
CA ASN A 375 -10.89 18.93 -17.21
C ASN A 375 -11.85 20.00 -16.68
N PHE A 376 -13.04 19.57 -16.27
CA PHE A 376 -14.10 20.44 -15.79
C PHE A 376 -14.68 19.91 -14.48
N SER A 377 -15.28 20.81 -13.69
CA SER A 377 -16.05 20.48 -12.48
C SER A 377 -17.24 19.54 -12.77
N THR A 378 -17.93 19.80 -13.89
CA THR A 378 -18.87 18.90 -14.57
C THR A 378 -19.02 19.28 -16.04
N LEU A 379 -19.48 18.34 -16.87
CA LEU A 379 -19.96 18.58 -18.24
C LEU A 379 -21.40 18.07 -18.44
N GLU A 380 -22.15 17.81 -17.36
CA GLU A 380 -23.57 17.46 -17.45
C GLU A 380 -24.35 18.57 -18.19
N ASN A 381 -25.02 18.20 -19.28
CA ASN A 381 -25.78 19.09 -20.17
C ASN A 381 -24.93 20.12 -20.96
N ALA A 382 -23.59 20.05 -20.91
CA ALA A 382 -22.72 20.91 -21.72
C ALA A 382 -22.86 20.62 -23.22
N LYS A 383 -22.73 21.66 -24.07
CA LYS A 383 -22.76 21.55 -25.54
C LYS A 383 -21.44 22.01 -26.13
N LYS A 384 -21.05 21.45 -27.29
CA LYS A 384 -19.78 21.83 -27.98
C LYS A 384 -19.73 23.33 -28.28
N GLU A 385 -20.85 23.90 -28.70
CA GLU A 385 -21.00 25.29 -29.11
C GLU A 385 -20.85 26.25 -27.91
N ASP A 386 -21.46 25.88 -26.77
CA ASP A 386 -21.38 26.65 -25.52
C ASP A 386 -19.97 26.57 -24.91
N ILE A 387 -19.26 25.44 -25.06
CA ILE A 387 -17.84 25.32 -24.68
C ILE A 387 -16.95 26.17 -25.59
N LEU A 388 -17.06 26.01 -26.92
CA LEU A 388 -16.25 26.74 -27.90
C LEU A 388 -16.42 28.26 -27.80
N LYS A 389 -17.63 28.75 -27.56
CA LYS A 389 -17.93 30.19 -27.42
C LYS A 389 -17.17 30.85 -26.27
N ASN A 390 -16.89 30.11 -25.20
CA ASN A 390 -16.24 30.61 -23.99
C ASN A 390 -14.75 30.25 -23.92
N LEU A 391 -14.23 29.51 -24.90
CA LEU A 391 -12.86 29.01 -24.98
C LEU A 391 -11.97 29.95 -25.80
N LYS A 392 -10.73 30.17 -25.33
CA LYS A 392 -9.63 30.71 -26.14
C LYS A 392 -8.33 29.98 -25.83
N ILE A 393 -7.56 29.65 -26.87
CA ILE A 393 -6.22 29.04 -26.74
C ILE A 393 -5.20 29.95 -27.43
N THR A 394 -4.07 30.22 -26.77
CA THR A 394 -2.91 30.89 -27.38
C THR A 394 -1.63 30.09 -27.21
N ASP A 395 -0.68 30.25 -28.14
CA ASP A 395 0.68 29.71 -28.01
C ASP A 395 1.53 30.52 -27.01
N LYS A 396 2.79 30.08 -26.81
CA LYS A 396 3.77 30.72 -25.91
C LYS A 396 4.08 32.18 -26.24
N ASP A 397 3.84 32.61 -27.48
CA ASP A 397 4.11 33.98 -27.97
C ASP A 397 2.83 34.84 -28.00
N GLY A 398 1.68 34.26 -27.63
CA GLY A 398 0.38 34.93 -27.54
C GLY A 398 -0.49 34.84 -28.80
N ASN A 399 -0.07 34.10 -29.84
CA ASN A 399 -0.88 33.93 -31.05
C ASN A 399 -2.06 32.99 -30.80
N GLU A 400 -3.23 33.28 -31.37
CA GLU A 400 -4.44 32.47 -31.17
C GLU A 400 -4.42 31.17 -31.99
N VAL A 401 -4.75 30.05 -31.35
CA VAL A 401 -4.62 28.69 -31.92
C VAL A 401 -5.99 28.13 -32.27
N VAL A 402 -6.17 27.75 -33.53
CA VAL A 402 -7.46 27.29 -34.06
C VAL A 402 -7.78 25.85 -33.60
N VAL A 403 -8.79 25.72 -32.75
CA VAL A 403 -9.42 24.44 -32.41
C VAL A 403 -10.29 23.98 -33.60
N LYS A 404 -10.07 22.75 -34.05
CA LYS A 404 -10.69 22.13 -35.24
C LYS A 404 -11.96 21.34 -34.88
N ASP A 405 -11.97 20.67 -33.72
CA ASP A 405 -13.15 20.05 -33.10
C ASP A 405 -12.92 19.93 -31.57
N VAL A 406 -14.00 19.70 -30.83
CA VAL A 406 -14.00 19.43 -29.39
C VAL A 406 -14.73 18.12 -29.11
N VAL A 407 -14.10 17.16 -28.44
CA VAL A 407 -14.77 15.94 -27.97
C VAL A 407 -15.03 16.10 -26.47
N LEU A 408 -16.30 16.11 -26.07
CA LEU A 408 -16.72 16.18 -24.66
C LEU A 408 -17.02 14.75 -24.16
N ASP A 409 -16.51 14.39 -22.98
CA ASP A 409 -16.96 13.21 -22.23
C ASP A 409 -17.50 13.63 -20.85
N PRO A 410 -18.84 13.68 -20.69
CA PRO A 410 -19.48 14.01 -19.42
C PRO A 410 -19.26 13.02 -18.28
N LYS A 411 -18.68 11.83 -18.52
CA LYS A 411 -18.40 10.83 -17.47
C LYS A 411 -17.03 11.06 -16.83
N THR A 412 -16.02 11.35 -17.65
CA THR A 412 -14.66 11.72 -17.20
C THR A 412 -14.56 13.20 -16.83
N LYS A 413 -15.60 13.98 -17.16
CA LYS A 413 -15.64 15.45 -17.08
C LYS A 413 -14.55 16.14 -17.92
N SER A 414 -13.97 15.47 -18.91
CA SER A 414 -12.92 16.03 -19.76
C SER A 414 -13.42 16.43 -21.16
N ALA A 415 -12.73 17.42 -21.74
CA ALA A 415 -12.91 17.89 -23.11
C ALA A 415 -11.57 17.84 -23.85
N LYS A 416 -11.51 17.12 -24.96
CA LYS A 416 -10.34 17.09 -25.84
C LYS A 416 -10.51 18.12 -26.95
N PHE A 417 -9.63 19.11 -26.97
CA PHE A 417 -9.51 20.08 -28.06
C PHE A 417 -8.57 19.51 -29.11
N ILE A 418 -9.05 19.38 -30.35
CA ILE A 418 -8.28 18.84 -31.48
C ILE A 418 -7.78 20.03 -32.31
N GLY A 419 -6.48 20.08 -32.61
CA GLY A 419 -5.85 21.27 -33.18
C GLY A 419 -4.55 20.99 -33.92
N ASP A 420 -3.60 21.89 -33.76
CA ASP A 420 -2.18 21.72 -34.13
C ASP A 420 -1.37 22.28 -32.97
N PHE A 421 -0.71 21.40 -32.22
CA PHE A 421 -0.11 21.71 -30.93
C PHE A 421 1.37 21.29 -30.92
N ASN A 422 2.18 21.96 -31.74
CA ASN A 422 3.61 21.71 -31.84
C ASN A 422 4.34 22.08 -30.52
N GLN A 423 5.27 21.23 -30.05
CA GLN A 423 6.10 21.56 -28.87
C GLN A 423 6.93 22.84 -29.03
N ALA A 424 7.27 23.25 -30.25
CA ALA A 424 7.95 24.52 -30.50
C ALA A 424 7.11 25.77 -30.15
N GLN A 425 5.79 25.62 -30.03
CA GLN A 425 4.81 26.65 -29.65
C GLN A 425 4.24 26.46 -28.24
N SER A 426 4.45 25.27 -27.65
CA SER A 426 4.20 24.96 -26.24
C SER A 426 5.10 25.83 -25.34
N PRO A 427 4.68 26.21 -24.12
CA PRO A 427 3.40 25.90 -23.48
C PRO A 427 2.25 26.79 -23.95
N TYR A 428 1.09 26.18 -24.20
CA TYR A 428 -0.15 26.89 -24.55
C TYR A 428 -0.84 27.46 -23.31
N LEU A 429 -1.54 28.58 -23.46
CA LEU A 429 -2.45 29.14 -22.48
C LEU A 429 -3.89 28.91 -22.95
N ILE A 430 -4.69 28.25 -22.13
CA ILE A 430 -6.09 27.94 -22.39
C ILE A 430 -6.92 28.73 -21.39
N LYS A 431 -7.91 29.48 -21.87
CA LYS A 431 -8.86 30.23 -21.06
C LYS A 431 -10.28 29.75 -21.35
N TYR A 432 -11.05 29.49 -20.30
CA TYR A 432 -12.47 29.15 -20.37
C TYR A 432 -13.26 30.03 -19.40
N GLY A 433 -14.00 31.00 -19.93
CA GLY A 433 -14.69 32.00 -19.10
C GLY A 433 -13.69 32.81 -18.26
N ASN A 434 -13.68 32.59 -16.95
CA ASN A 434 -12.75 33.23 -16.00
C ASN A 434 -11.50 32.39 -15.71
N ASP A 435 -11.59 31.07 -15.80
CA ASP A 435 -10.48 30.15 -15.50
C ASP A 435 -9.45 30.14 -16.62
N GLN A 436 -8.17 30.03 -16.27
CA GLN A 436 -7.08 29.92 -17.25
C GLN A 436 -5.98 28.98 -16.77
N PHE A 437 -5.53 28.08 -17.65
CA PHE A 437 -4.50 27.08 -17.37
C PHE A 437 -3.43 27.09 -18.44
N LYS A 438 -2.17 26.97 -18.01
CA LYS A 438 -0.99 26.89 -18.87
C LYS A 438 -0.60 25.42 -19.01
N THR A 439 -0.63 24.86 -20.21
CA THR A 439 -0.41 23.43 -20.42
C THR A 439 1.02 23.01 -20.11
N SER A 440 1.16 21.83 -19.50
CA SER A 440 2.39 21.04 -19.49
C SER A 440 2.22 19.78 -20.35
N MET A 441 3.34 19.15 -20.75
CA MET A 441 3.29 17.84 -21.40
C MET A 441 2.87 16.78 -20.39
N ASN A 442 1.87 15.96 -20.71
CA ASN A 442 1.55 14.78 -19.92
C ASN A 442 2.55 13.63 -20.16
N TRP A 443 2.43 12.54 -19.40
CA TRP A 443 3.36 11.42 -19.51
C TRP A 443 3.26 10.66 -20.85
N GLN A 444 2.11 10.62 -21.52
CA GLN A 444 1.99 9.99 -22.85
C GLN A 444 2.83 10.77 -23.88
N LEU A 445 2.76 12.10 -23.83
CA LEU A 445 3.52 12.97 -24.71
C LEU A 445 5.02 12.94 -24.36
N LYS A 446 5.37 12.96 -23.06
CA LYS A 446 6.75 12.73 -22.61
C LYS A 446 7.30 11.37 -23.05
N ASN A 447 6.53 10.28 -22.97
CA ASN A 447 6.93 8.96 -23.47
C ASN A 447 7.22 8.98 -24.98
N SER A 448 6.40 9.66 -25.77
CA SER A 448 6.54 9.69 -27.24
C SER A 448 7.79 10.44 -27.73
N ILE A 449 8.33 11.36 -26.91
CA ILE A 449 9.49 12.22 -27.25
C ILE A 449 10.76 11.79 -26.50
N TYR A 450 10.65 11.41 -25.21
CA TYR A 450 11.77 11.29 -24.27
C TYR A 450 11.94 9.88 -23.67
N LYS A 451 11.26 8.84 -24.18
CA LYS A 451 11.57 7.47 -23.72
C LYS A 451 13.05 7.14 -23.98
N TYR A 452 13.67 6.47 -23.03
CA TYR A 452 15.09 6.11 -23.12
C TYR A 452 15.31 4.66 -22.73
N ASP A 453 16.12 3.95 -23.53
CA ASP A 453 16.33 2.50 -23.45
C ASP A 453 17.76 2.10 -23.03
N GLY A 454 18.67 3.07 -22.86
CA GLY A 454 20.06 2.83 -22.44
C GLY A 454 20.25 2.63 -20.93
N GLU A 455 21.51 2.54 -20.50
CA GLU A 455 21.89 2.38 -19.10
C GLU A 455 21.63 3.67 -18.28
N LEU A 456 21.25 3.51 -17.01
CA LEU A 456 20.92 4.60 -16.08
C LEU A 456 21.58 4.41 -14.71
N GLY A 457 21.89 5.54 -14.07
CA GLY A 457 22.59 5.64 -12.80
C GLY A 457 24.10 5.90 -12.95
N ALA A 458 24.85 5.67 -11.87
CA ALA A 458 26.30 5.73 -11.85
C ALA A 458 26.93 4.35 -12.06
N ARG A 459 27.69 4.18 -13.16
CA ARG A 459 28.49 2.99 -13.45
C ARG A 459 29.95 3.23 -13.06
N VAL A 460 30.34 2.68 -11.91
CA VAL A 460 31.74 2.64 -11.46
C VAL A 460 32.52 1.63 -12.31
N SER A 461 33.75 1.96 -12.68
CA SER A 461 34.65 1.08 -13.44
C SER A 461 36.13 1.39 -13.18
N GLN A 462 37.04 0.67 -13.84
CA GLN A 462 38.50 0.81 -13.69
C GLN A 462 39.00 0.76 -12.23
N ALA A 463 38.39 -0.11 -11.41
CA ALA A 463 38.63 -0.20 -9.95
C ALA A 463 38.46 1.16 -9.23
N GLY A 464 37.35 1.85 -9.53
CA GLY A 464 36.96 3.12 -8.92
C GLY A 464 37.53 4.38 -9.58
N LYS A 465 38.43 4.25 -10.55
CA LYS A 465 39.05 5.41 -11.23
C LYS A 465 38.14 6.13 -12.20
N GLN A 466 37.12 5.46 -12.73
CA GLN A 466 36.15 6.06 -13.65
C GLN A 466 34.73 5.81 -13.15
N VAL A 467 33.90 6.84 -13.16
CA VAL A 467 32.44 6.70 -12.98
C VAL A 467 31.73 7.39 -14.13
N ASP A 468 30.98 6.62 -14.92
CA ASP A 468 30.12 7.15 -15.96
C ASP A 468 28.70 7.32 -15.42
N LEU A 469 28.05 8.43 -15.77
CA LEU A 469 26.78 8.87 -15.19
C LEU A 469 25.77 9.08 -16.31
N THR A 470 24.59 8.45 -16.20
CA THR A 470 23.42 8.75 -17.05
C THR A 470 22.18 8.92 -16.19
N PHE A 471 21.63 10.13 -16.19
CA PHE A 471 20.43 10.50 -15.44
C PHE A 471 19.31 10.94 -16.41
N TRP A 472 18.03 10.76 -16.07
CA TRP A 472 16.91 11.13 -16.94
C TRP A 472 16.05 12.23 -16.31
N SER A 473 16.05 13.40 -16.94
CA SER A 473 15.26 14.57 -16.52
C SER A 473 15.05 15.50 -17.74
N PRO A 474 14.08 15.18 -18.62
CA PRO A 474 13.89 15.90 -19.88
C PRO A 474 13.55 17.39 -19.67
N SER A 475 12.79 17.71 -18.62
CA SER A 475 12.36 19.08 -18.29
C SER A 475 13.44 19.97 -17.65
N ALA A 476 14.62 19.41 -17.29
CA ALA A 476 15.69 20.20 -16.69
C ALA A 476 16.31 21.23 -17.65
N ASP A 477 16.62 22.41 -17.11
CA ASP A 477 17.43 23.45 -17.78
C ASP A 477 18.93 23.15 -17.61
N GLN A 478 19.32 22.68 -16.42
CA GLN A 478 20.67 22.27 -16.05
C GLN A 478 20.60 21.14 -15.00
N VAL A 479 21.54 20.20 -15.06
CA VAL A 479 21.80 19.23 -13.97
C VAL A 479 23.28 19.31 -13.60
N ASP A 480 23.55 19.52 -12.32
CA ASP A 480 24.90 19.40 -11.74
C ASP A 480 24.98 18.14 -10.87
N LEU A 481 26.08 17.39 -10.93
CA LEU A 481 26.40 16.38 -9.93
C LEU A 481 27.04 17.06 -8.73
N VAL A 482 26.57 16.79 -7.51
CA VAL A 482 27.20 17.23 -6.25
C VAL A 482 27.88 16.03 -5.59
N VAL A 483 29.18 16.11 -5.32
CA VAL A 483 29.96 15.02 -4.72
C VAL A 483 30.32 15.39 -3.27
N TYR A 484 30.05 14.46 -2.35
CA TYR A 484 30.31 14.57 -0.91
C TYR A 484 31.42 13.59 -0.49
N ASP A 485 32.16 13.93 0.56
CA ASP A 485 33.28 13.14 1.07
C ASP A 485 32.79 11.79 1.63
N LYS A 486 33.59 10.74 1.43
CA LYS A 486 33.27 9.39 1.90
C LYS A 486 33.45 9.22 3.42
N GLU A 487 34.36 9.99 4.02
CA GLU A 487 34.62 9.96 5.47
C GLU A 487 33.72 10.97 6.22
N ASP A 488 33.17 11.96 5.51
CA ASP A 488 32.17 12.93 6.01
C ASP A 488 31.13 13.24 4.92
N GLN A 489 30.01 12.52 4.96
CA GLN A 489 28.91 12.65 4.01
C GLN A 489 28.25 14.05 3.96
N ASN A 490 28.61 14.99 4.83
CA ASN A 490 28.07 16.36 4.83
C ASN A 490 29.02 17.36 4.17
N LYS A 491 30.30 17.01 4.02
CA LYS A 491 31.32 17.83 3.35
C LYS A 491 31.24 17.66 1.83
N VAL A 492 30.80 18.69 1.12
CA VAL A 492 30.88 18.73 -0.36
C VAL A 492 32.34 18.85 -0.79
N VAL A 493 32.80 17.92 -1.62
CA VAL A 493 34.14 17.90 -2.24
C VAL A 493 34.15 18.71 -3.54
N GLY A 494 33.05 18.72 -4.28
CA GLY A 494 32.88 19.59 -5.44
C GLY A 494 31.61 19.33 -6.24
N ARG A 495 31.54 19.92 -7.44
CA ARG A 495 30.43 19.78 -8.39
C ARG A 495 30.94 19.55 -9.81
N LEU A 496 30.17 18.83 -10.62
CA LEU A 496 30.41 18.63 -12.06
C LEU A 496 29.11 18.93 -12.83
N ALA A 497 29.14 19.92 -13.73
CA ALA A 497 28.01 20.18 -14.62
C ALA A 497 27.86 19.04 -15.65
N MET A 498 26.66 18.48 -15.77
CA MET A 498 26.35 17.40 -16.71
C MET A 498 25.98 17.96 -18.09
N GLN A 499 26.15 17.13 -19.13
CA GLN A 499 25.83 17.49 -20.52
C GLN A 499 24.48 16.89 -20.93
N LYS A 500 23.63 17.66 -21.61
CA LYS A 500 22.32 17.16 -22.06
C LYS A 500 22.50 16.15 -23.20
N GLY A 501 22.00 14.94 -23.01
CA GLY A 501 22.11 13.80 -23.92
C GLY A 501 20.82 13.51 -24.70
N GLU A 502 20.78 12.34 -25.32
CA GLU A 502 19.62 11.87 -26.11
C GLU A 502 18.38 11.61 -25.21
N SER A 503 17.19 11.70 -25.78
CA SER A 503 15.90 11.45 -25.09
C SER A 503 15.71 12.20 -23.74
N GLY A 504 16.36 13.36 -23.55
CA GLY A 504 16.25 14.11 -22.30
C GLY A 504 17.07 13.52 -21.14
N THR A 505 18.05 12.67 -21.44
CA THR A 505 19.09 12.29 -20.49
C THR A 505 20.08 13.42 -20.22
N TRP A 506 20.84 13.27 -19.14
CA TRP A 506 22.01 14.06 -18.78
C TRP A 506 23.16 13.11 -18.51
N THR A 507 24.33 13.39 -19.06
CA THR A 507 25.51 12.53 -18.98
C THR A 507 26.71 13.23 -18.35
N GLY A 508 27.57 12.45 -17.71
CA GLY A 508 28.83 12.90 -17.15
C GLY A 508 29.82 11.74 -17.02
N SER A 509 31.09 12.07 -16.85
CA SER A 509 32.12 11.08 -16.50
C SER A 509 33.10 11.71 -15.52
N LEU A 510 33.44 10.96 -14.47
CA LEU A 510 34.41 11.31 -13.43
C LEU A 510 35.68 10.50 -13.64
N THR A 511 36.83 11.16 -13.67
CA THR A 511 38.18 10.59 -13.72
C THR A 511 39.12 11.39 -12.80
N PRO A 512 40.36 10.94 -12.52
CA PRO A 512 41.31 11.71 -11.70
C PRO A 512 41.60 13.13 -12.25
N GLU A 513 41.38 13.34 -13.55
CA GLU A 513 41.54 14.60 -14.25
C GLU A 513 40.33 15.55 -14.10
N SER A 514 39.20 15.11 -13.54
CA SER A 514 37.97 15.90 -13.33
C SER A 514 38.11 17.04 -12.29
N GLY A 515 39.31 17.35 -11.82
CA GLY A 515 39.60 18.50 -10.95
C GLY A 515 39.17 18.36 -9.48
N LEU A 516 38.52 17.27 -9.08
CA LEU A 516 38.02 17.04 -7.71
C LEU A 516 39.09 16.52 -6.73
N GLY A 517 40.30 16.20 -7.19
CA GLY A 517 41.37 15.65 -6.35
C GLY A 517 41.17 14.20 -5.90
N ILE A 518 40.17 13.51 -6.45
CA ILE A 518 39.82 12.12 -6.14
C ILE A 518 40.48 11.19 -7.17
N SER A 519 41.20 10.16 -6.72
CA SER A 519 41.85 9.16 -7.58
C SER A 519 41.14 7.79 -7.60
N ASP A 520 40.21 7.58 -6.67
CA ASP A 520 39.33 6.42 -6.55
C ASP A 520 38.01 6.91 -5.94
N TYR A 521 36.94 6.86 -6.72
CA TYR A 521 35.62 7.38 -6.35
C TYR A 521 34.82 6.42 -5.45
N ARG A 522 35.28 5.19 -5.20
CA ARG A 522 34.51 4.22 -4.41
C ARG A 522 34.30 4.71 -2.98
N GLY A 523 33.04 4.64 -2.54
CA GLY A 523 32.57 5.11 -1.24
C GLY A 523 32.23 6.60 -1.18
N TYR A 524 32.60 7.43 -2.16
CA TYR A 524 32.15 8.82 -2.20
C TYR A 524 30.65 8.89 -2.50
N PHE A 525 29.98 9.89 -1.93
CA PHE A 525 28.53 10.05 -2.03
C PHE A 525 28.14 11.16 -3.02
N TYR A 526 26.92 11.12 -3.54
CA TYR A 526 26.43 12.10 -4.49
C TYR A 526 24.91 12.38 -4.44
N HIS A 527 24.55 13.55 -4.94
CA HIS A 527 23.21 13.94 -5.39
C HIS A 527 23.30 14.51 -6.80
N TYR A 528 22.17 14.58 -7.51
CA TYR A 528 22.00 15.52 -8.61
C TYR A 528 21.33 16.81 -8.10
N GLU A 529 21.82 17.96 -8.54
CA GLU A 529 21.26 19.30 -8.28
C GLU A 529 20.61 19.77 -9.59
N ILE A 530 19.28 19.67 -9.67
CA ILE A 530 18.52 19.96 -10.89
C ILE A 530 18.02 21.40 -10.85
N THR A 531 18.23 22.15 -11.93
CA THR A 531 17.68 23.49 -12.12
C THR A 531 16.51 23.45 -13.11
N ARG A 532 15.35 24.01 -12.70
CA ARG A 532 14.16 24.22 -13.54
C ARG A 532 13.52 25.57 -13.25
N GLY A 533 13.40 26.44 -14.25
CA GLY A 533 12.83 27.78 -14.12
C GLY A 533 13.55 28.66 -13.09
N GLY A 534 14.86 28.45 -12.92
CA GLY A 534 15.69 29.12 -11.90
C GLY A 534 15.56 28.58 -10.47
N LYS A 535 14.63 27.64 -10.19
CA LYS A 535 14.59 26.91 -8.92
C LYS A 535 15.57 25.72 -8.97
N LYS A 536 16.20 25.41 -7.83
CA LYS A 536 17.09 24.26 -7.66
C LYS A 536 16.50 23.25 -6.66
N VAL A 537 16.70 21.96 -6.91
CA VAL A 537 16.38 20.85 -6.00
C VAL A 537 17.53 19.85 -5.97
N LEU A 538 17.80 19.25 -4.81
CA LEU A 538 18.73 18.12 -4.65
C LEU A 538 17.95 16.82 -4.66
N VAL A 539 18.42 15.83 -5.43
CA VAL A 539 17.74 14.55 -5.61
C VAL A 539 18.68 13.35 -5.50
N LEU A 540 18.09 12.24 -5.07
CA LEU A 540 18.69 10.91 -5.09
C LEU A 540 18.61 10.31 -6.50
N ASP A 541 19.66 9.60 -6.91
CA ASP A 541 19.67 8.82 -8.14
C ASP A 541 18.70 7.63 -8.03
N PRO A 542 17.64 7.54 -8.85
CA PRO A 542 16.68 6.42 -8.79
C PRO A 542 17.32 5.06 -9.10
N TYR A 543 18.53 5.03 -9.67
CA TYR A 543 19.32 3.82 -9.95
C TYR A 543 20.53 3.67 -9.01
N ALA A 544 20.63 4.43 -7.90
CA ALA A 544 21.70 4.34 -6.90
C ALA A 544 21.94 2.90 -6.41
N LYS A 545 23.20 2.44 -6.38
CA LYS A 545 23.54 1.04 -6.04
C LYS A 545 23.80 0.80 -4.55
N SER A 546 24.12 1.86 -3.82
CA SER A 546 24.10 1.94 -2.35
C SER A 546 23.95 3.41 -1.93
N LEU A 547 23.85 3.67 -0.63
CA LEU A 547 23.61 5.00 -0.03
C LEU A 547 24.62 5.30 1.09
N ALA A 548 24.70 6.59 1.46
CA ALA A 548 25.21 7.00 2.77
C ALA A 548 24.33 6.47 3.91
N ALA A 549 24.86 6.47 5.15
CA ALA A 549 24.05 6.21 6.33
C ALA A 549 22.89 7.22 6.44
N TRP A 550 21.66 6.72 6.51
CA TRP A 550 20.45 7.53 6.46
C TRP A 550 19.83 7.77 7.84
N ASN A 551 19.25 8.95 8.02
CA ASN A 551 18.50 9.33 9.21
C ASN A 551 17.37 10.32 8.87
N SER A 552 16.12 9.88 8.93
CA SER A 552 14.97 10.77 8.67
C SER A 552 14.75 11.83 9.76
N GLU A 553 15.30 11.66 10.97
CA GLU A 553 15.26 12.69 12.03
C GLU A 553 16.05 13.96 11.63
N ASP A 554 16.92 13.88 10.62
CA ASP A 554 17.74 14.98 10.13
C ASP A 554 17.13 15.73 8.93
N ALA A 555 15.99 15.29 8.40
CA ALA A 555 15.46 15.76 7.11
C ALA A 555 15.22 17.29 7.05
N ASP A 556 14.85 17.91 8.17
CA ASP A 556 14.58 19.34 8.27
C ASP A 556 15.84 20.21 8.45
N LYS A 557 17.05 19.62 8.54
CA LYS A 557 18.32 20.35 8.63
C LYS A 557 18.72 21.07 7.34
N GLY A 558 18.03 20.80 6.22
CA GLY A 558 18.23 21.47 4.93
C GLY A 558 18.15 20.50 3.75
N ASP A 559 18.17 21.02 2.53
CA ASP A 559 17.87 20.24 1.31
C ASP A 559 18.77 19.00 1.10
N ALA A 560 20.03 19.06 1.55
CA ALA A 560 20.97 17.93 1.47
C ALA A 560 20.70 16.80 2.50
N TYR A 561 19.67 16.93 3.34
CA TYR A 561 19.21 15.92 4.29
C TYR A 561 17.78 15.43 4.00
N LYS A 562 17.01 16.09 3.11
CA LYS A 562 15.62 15.69 2.78
C LYS A 562 15.51 14.34 2.06
N ILE A 563 16.62 13.82 1.55
CA ILE A 563 16.75 12.52 0.89
C ILE A 563 18.15 11.96 1.13
N ALA A 564 18.32 10.64 1.06
CA ALA A 564 19.63 10.02 1.19
C ALA A 564 20.53 10.29 -0.01
N LYS A 565 21.83 10.39 0.25
CA LYS A 565 22.87 10.55 -0.77
C LYS A 565 23.21 9.18 -1.37
N ALA A 566 23.26 9.09 -2.70
CA ALA A 566 23.71 7.89 -3.40
C ALA A 566 25.22 7.67 -3.17
N ALA A 567 25.70 6.43 -3.29
CA ALA A 567 27.12 6.08 -3.15
C ALA A 567 27.69 5.48 -4.45
N PHE A 568 28.92 5.86 -4.79
CA PHE A 568 29.67 5.20 -5.87
C PHE A 568 30.23 3.86 -5.39
N VAL A 569 29.65 2.77 -5.89
CA VAL A 569 30.05 1.38 -5.59
C VAL A 569 29.97 0.53 -6.86
N ASP A 570 30.86 -0.47 -6.98
CA ASP A 570 30.71 -1.59 -7.92
C ASP A 570 30.23 -2.82 -7.14
N PRO A 571 28.95 -3.23 -7.24
CA PRO A 571 28.44 -4.39 -6.52
C PRO A 571 29.17 -5.71 -6.83
N SER A 572 29.90 -5.82 -7.94
CA SER A 572 30.66 -7.02 -8.29
C SER A 572 31.96 -7.17 -7.48
N GLU A 573 32.51 -6.06 -6.98
CA GLU A 573 33.73 -6.07 -6.14
C GLU A 573 33.48 -6.61 -4.73
N TYR A 574 32.25 -6.60 -4.23
CA TYR A 574 31.90 -7.02 -2.85
C TYR A 574 31.27 -8.42 -2.75
N GLY A 575 31.22 -8.98 -1.55
CA GLY A 575 30.62 -10.28 -1.25
C GLY A 575 31.33 -11.50 -1.88
N PRO A 576 30.76 -12.71 -1.71
CA PRO A 576 31.36 -13.97 -2.16
C PRO A 576 31.42 -14.08 -3.68
N LYS A 577 32.55 -14.55 -4.22
CA LYS A 577 32.77 -14.69 -5.68
C LYS A 577 32.23 -15.99 -6.28
N ASP A 578 31.72 -16.87 -5.42
CA ASP A 578 31.03 -18.12 -5.75
C ASP A 578 29.49 -17.99 -5.74
N LEU A 579 28.94 -16.81 -5.38
CA LEU A 579 27.50 -16.56 -5.31
C LEU A 579 26.82 -16.78 -6.67
N THR A 580 25.86 -17.69 -6.69
CA THR A 580 25.05 -18.12 -7.84
C THR A 580 23.61 -18.35 -7.37
N TYR A 581 22.68 -18.79 -8.24
CA TYR A 581 21.30 -19.06 -7.85
C TYR A 581 21.14 -20.36 -7.03
N ALA A 582 20.07 -20.49 -6.26
CA ALA A 582 19.88 -21.62 -5.36
C ALA A 582 19.73 -22.98 -6.07
N ASN A 583 20.34 -24.01 -5.49
CA ASN A 583 20.07 -25.41 -5.81
C ASN A 583 19.21 -26.04 -4.71
N ILE A 584 17.89 -25.81 -4.79
CA ILE A 584 16.91 -26.18 -3.76
C ILE A 584 16.51 -27.67 -3.91
N PRO A 585 16.81 -28.56 -2.94
CA PRO A 585 16.55 -29.98 -3.10
C PRO A 585 15.05 -30.31 -3.23
N ASN A 586 14.73 -31.08 -4.28
CA ASN A 586 13.38 -31.54 -4.66
C ASN A 586 12.37 -30.44 -5.09
N PHE A 587 12.77 -29.18 -5.17
CA PHE A 587 11.95 -28.11 -5.75
C PHE A 587 12.07 -28.10 -7.29
N LYS A 588 10.94 -28.10 -8.00
CA LYS A 588 10.92 -28.09 -9.50
C LYS A 588 9.96 -27.05 -10.10
N LYS A 589 9.01 -26.55 -9.31
CA LYS A 589 7.86 -25.76 -9.72
C LYS A 589 7.26 -25.04 -8.50
N ARG A 590 6.44 -24.01 -8.72
CA ARG A 590 5.91 -23.13 -7.66
C ARG A 590 5.18 -23.88 -6.53
N GLU A 591 4.44 -24.94 -6.85
CA GLU A 591 3.66 -25.75 -5.89
C GLU A 591 4.53 -26.59 -4.92
N ASP A 592 5.79 -26.84 -5.29
CA ASP A 592 6.77 -27.51 -4.42
C ASP A 592 7.39 -26.54 -3.39
N ALA A 593 7.17 -25.22 -3.53
CA ALA A 593 7.70 -24.25 -2.59
C ALA A 593 6.97 -24.29 -1.24
N LEU A 594 7.78 -24.13 -0.20
CA LEU A 594 7.44 -23.84 1.18
C LEU A 594 8.14 -22.54 1.54
N ILE A 595 7.36 -21.47 1.65
CA ILE A 595 7.84 -20.11 1.87
C ILE A 595 7.75 -19.78 3.37
N TYR A 596 8.83 -19.22 3.93
CA TYR A 596 8.91 -18.78 5.31
C TYR A 596 9.25 -17.29 5.35
N GLU A 597 8.29 -16.47 5.78
CA GLU A 597 8.40 -15.01 5.82
C GLU A 597 9.01 -14.54 7.15
N ALA A 598 10.17 -13.89 7.10
CA ALA A 598 10.86 -13.34 8.25
C ALA A 598 11.35 -11.91 8.00
N HIS A 599 11.27 -11.07 9.02
CA HIS A 599 11.96 -9.78 9.03
C HIS A 599 13.38 -9.95 9.58
N VAL A 600 14.35 -9.25 8.98
CA VAL A 600 15.78 -9.43 9.30
C VAL A 600 16.07 -9.08 10.76
N ARG A 601 15.41 -8.02 11.28
CA ARG A 601 15.55 -7.63 12.68
C ARG A 601 14.90 -8.64 13.63
N ASP A 602 13.63 -8.97 13.43
CA ASP A 602 12.83 -9.87 14.29
C ASP A 602 13.55 -11.18 14.61
N PHE A 603 14.11 -11.81 13.56
CA PHE A 603 14.68 -13.14 13.66
C PHE A 603 15.91 -13.22 14.57
N THR A 604 16.53 -12.08 14.92
CA THR A 604 17.66 -12.03 15.86
C THR A 604 17.58 -10.92 16.92
N SER A 605 16.49 -10.15 17.01
CA SER A 605 16.32 -9.09 18.01
C SER A 605 15.91 -9.59 19.40
N ASP A 606 15.74 -10.89 19.61
CA ASP A 606 15.50 -11.46 20.95
C ASP A 606 16.70 -11.19 21.90
N PRO A 607 16.51 -10.54 23.06
CA PRO A 607 17.56 -10.36 24.05
C PRO A 607 18.17 -11.68 24.56
N ALA A 608 17.39 -12.78 24.60
CA ALA A 608 17.82 -14.06 25.16
C ALA A 608 19.04 -14.66 24.44
N ILE A 609 19.13 -14.50 23.12
CA ILE A 609 20.23 -15.01 22.29
C ILE A 609 21.44 -14.07 22.20
N SER A 610 21.45 -12.92 22.89
CA SER A 610 22.51 -11.91 22.77
C SER A 610 23.91 -12.41 23.17
N LYS A 611 24.00 -13.57 23.83
CA LYS A 611 25.26 -14.24 24.22
C LYS A 611 25.70 -15.33 23.23
N ASP A 612 24.80 -15.75 22.34
CA ASP A 612 25.05 -16.79 21.32
C ASP A 612 25.55 -16.18 20.01
N LEU A 613 25.08 -14.96 19.70
CA LEU A 613 25.44 -14.22 18.49
C LEU A 613 26.87 -13.69 18.57
N LYS A 614 27.58 -13.74 17.44
CA LYS A 614 28.91 -13.14 17.25
C LYS A 614 28.84 -11.82 16.48
N SER A 615 27.81 -11.69 15.65
CA SER A 615 27.48 -10.48 14.88
C SER A 615 26.59 -9.53 15.69
N GLN A 616 26.54 -8.26 15.30
CA GLN A 616 25.52 -7.33 15.79
C GLN A 616 24.12 -7.88 15.51
N PHE A 617 23.26 -7.94 16.53
CA PHE A 617 21.88 -8.44 16.40
C PHE A 617 21.08 -7.62 15.36
N GLY A 618 20.08 -8.25 14.75
CA GLY A 618 19.19 -7.61 13.77
C GLY A 618 19.82 -7.28 12.42
N THR A 619 21.05 -7.74 12.16
CA THR A 619 21.77 -7.56 10.89
C THR A 619 21.66 -8.78 9.98
N PHE A 620 21.98 -8.60 8.70
CA PHE A 620 22.13 -9.71 7.75
C PHE A 620 23.13 -10.76 8.26
N SER A 621 24.22 -10.33 8.89
CA SER A 621 25.26 -11.19 9.46
C SER A 621 24.77 -12.01 10.66
N ALA A 622 23.97 -11.44 11.57
CA ALA A 622 23.36 -12.19 12.66
C ALA A 622 22.33 -13.22 12.17
N PHE A 623 21.56 -12.90 11.12
CA PHE A 623 20.58 -13.81 10.53
C PHE A 623 21.22 -15.13 10.07
N ILE A 624 22.44 -15.08 9.52
CA ILE A 624 23.24 -16.25 9.11
C ILE A 624 23.41 -17.24 10.28
N GLU A 625 23.69 -16.74 11.48
CA GLU A 625 23.97 -17.55 12.67
C GLU A 625 22.76 -18.37 13.16
N LYS A 626 21.56 -18.10 12.64
CA LYS A 626 20.32 -18.80 12.97
C LYS A 626 19.71 -19.59 11.79
N LEU A 627 20.31 -19.57 10.59
CA LEU A 627 19.78 -20.26 9.39
C LEU A 627 19.62 -21.78 9.55
N ASP A 628 20.43 -22.43 10.39
CA ASP A 628 20.34 -23.88 10.60
C ASP A 628 19.03 -24.30 11.30
N TYR A 629 18.33 -23.38 11.99
CA TYR A 629 16.96 -23.61 12.49
C TYR A 629 15.93 -23.73 11.35
N LEU A 630 16.06 -22.91 10.29
CA LEU A 630 15.18 -22.94 9.12
C LEU A 630 15.46 -24.16 8.24
N LYS A 631 16.74 -24.49 8.07
CA LYS A 631 17.19 -25.74 7.45
C LYS A 631 16.64 -26.97 8.16
N ASP A 632 16.66 -26.98 9.50
CA ASP A 632 16.09 -28.06 10.31
C ASP A 632 14.56 -28.10 10.28
N LEU A 633 13.89 -26.94 10.19
CA LEU A 633 12.43 -26.84 9.96
C LEU A 633 12.05 -27.40 8.58
N GLY A 634 12.95 -27.30 7.60
CA GLY A 634 12.86 -27.98 6.30
C GLY A 634 12.21 -27.15 5.19
N VAL A 635 12.04 -25.84 5.38
CA VAL A 635 11.47 -24.91 4.40
C VAL A 635 12.33 -24.84 3.11
N THR A 636 11.83 -24.18 2.07
CA THR A 636 12.54 -24.09 0.77
C THR A 636 12.98 -22.69 0.41
N HIS A 637 12.20 -21.67 0.81
CA HIS A 637 12.44 -20.28 0.48
C HIS A 637 12.29 -19.44 1.74
N VAL A 638 13.27 -18.59 2.02
CA VAL A 638 13.16 -17.55 3.05
C VAL A 638 12.71 -16.27 2.35
N GLN A 639 11.48 -15.83 2.61
CA GLN A 639 11.03 -14.50 2.22
C GLN A 639 11.51 -13.51 3.27
N LEU A 640 12.24 -12.48 2.82
CA LEU A 640 12.66 -11.38 3.66
C LEU A 640 11.73 -10.19 3.44
N LEU A 641 11.20 -9.62 4.53
CA LEU A 641 10.56 -8.29 4.52
C LEU A 641 11.53 -7.22 3.97
N PRO A 642 11.04 -6.05 3.50
CA PRO A 642 11.80 -5.12 2.67
C PRO A 642 13.24 -4.84 3.12
N VAL A 643 14.19 -5.28 2.29
CA VAL A 643 15.65 -5.06 2.47
C VAL A 643 16.20 -3.92 1.62
N LEU A 644 15.37 -3.36 0.73
CA LEU A 644 15.67 -2.15 -0.04
C LEU A 644 15.59 -0.92 0.89
N SER A 645 16.15 0.21 0.47
CA SER A 645 16.17 1.42 1.30
C SER A 645 14.78 2.00 1.51
N TYR A 646 14.45 2.30 2.77
CA TYR A 646 13.20 2.88 3.22
C TYR A 646 13.43 4.14 4.08
N TYR A 647 12.41 5.01 4.16
CA TYR A 647 12.58 6.40 4.55
C TYR A 647 12.49 6.65 6.07
N TYR A 648 11.45 6.21 6.77
CA TYR A 648 11.29 6.55 8.20
C TYR A 648 12.12 5.61 9.08
N VAL A 649 13.39 5.98 9.30
CA VAL A 649 14.38 5.24 10.11
C VAL A 649 15.59 6.12 10.43
N ASN A 650 16.24 5.84 11.57
CA ASN A 650 17.59 6.27 11.87
C ASN A 650 18.54 5.05 11.82
N GLU A 651 19.26 4.87 10.71
CA GLU A 651 20.21 3.76 10.51
C GLU A 651 21.37 3.82 11.53
N LEU A 652 21.75 5.01 12.02
CA LEU A 652 22.86 5.18 12.97
C LEU A 652 22.55 4.63 14.37
N LYS A 653 21.26 4.43 14.69
CA LYS A 653 20.79 3.80 15.93
C LYS A 653 20.48 2.30 15.76
N ASN A 654 20.88 1.64 14.66
CA ASN A 654 20.47 0.26 14.41
C ASN A 654 20.96 -0.76 15.46
N ALA A 655 22.08 -0.47 16.13
CA ALA A 655 22.64 -1.24 17.23
C ALA A 655 21.92 -1.04 18.58
N GLU A 656 21.00 -0.08 18.69
CA GLU A 656 20.20 0.15 19.89
C GLU A 656 19.03 -0.85 19.96
N ARG A 657 18.76 -1.38 21.16
CA ARG A 657 17.64 -2.30 21.40
C ARG A 657 16.38 -1.54 21.83
N MET A 658 15.24 -1.91 21.27
CA MET A 658 13.93 -1.36 21.63
C MET A 658 13.23 -2.31 22.60
N ASP A 659 13.83 -2.49 23.78
CA ASP A 659 13.41 -3.46 24.82
C ASP A 659 12.15 -3.04 25.61
N LYS A 660 11.65 -1.81 25.41
CA LYS A 660 10.37 -1.34 25.98
C LYS A 660 9.23 -1.61 25.02
N TYR A 661 8.07 -2.02 25.54
CA TYR A 661 6.85 -2.18 24.76
C TYR A 661 6.34 -0.83 24.22
N ALA A 662 6.34 -0.71 22.90
CA ALA A 662 5.72 0.38 22.14
C ALA A 662 5.15 -0.17 20.82
N SER A 663 4.04 0.42 20.35
CA SER A 663 3.40 0.12 19.06
C SER A 663 3.17 1.35 18.17
N SER A 664 3.82 2.46 18.52
CA SER A 664 4.04 3.62 17.67
C SER A 664 5.31 4.36 18.11
N ASN A 665 5.84 5.22 17.24
CA ASN A 665 7.01 6.08 17.47
C ASN A 665 8.26 5.27 17.88
N SER A 666 8.57 4.24 17.09
CA SER A 666 9.72 3.36 17.18
C SER A 666 10.83 3.77 16.20
N ASN A 667 12.05 3.26 16.38
CA ASN A 667 13.05 3.21 15.30
C ASN A 667 12.98 1.88 14.51
N TYR A 668 12.08 0.98 14.92
CA TYR A 668 11.72 -0.20 14.15
C TYR A 668 10.80 0.23 12.99
N ASN A 669 11.05 -0.32 11.81
CA ASN A 669 10.16 -0.22 10.67
C ASN A 669 10.22 -1.57 9.92
N TRP A 670 9.09 -2.06 9.40
CA TRP A 670 9.05 -3.21 8.47
C TRP A 670 9.72 -2.91 7.12
N GLY A 671 9.79 -1.65 6.73
CA GLY A 671 10.42 -1.16 5.50
C GLY A 671 9.47 -0.86 4.34
N TYR A 672 8.16 -0.82 4.57
CA TYR A 672 7.13 -0.46 3.58
C TYR A 672 7.05 1.05 3.27
N ASP A 673 8.15 1.79 3.41
CA ASP A 673 8.27 3.23 3.18
C ASP A 673 9.34 3.53 2.12
N PRO A 674 9.13 3.25 0.83
CA PRO A 674 10.25 3.10 -0.11
C PRO A 674 10.98 4.42 -0.40
N GLN A 675 12.32 4.36 -0.32
CA GLN A 675 13.23 5.46 -0.65
C GLN A 675 14.06 5.17 -1.91
N ASN A 676 14.53 3.93 -2.10
CA ASN A 676 15.28 3.55 -3.30
C ASN A 676 15.11 2.06 -3.65
N TYR A 677 14.96 1.76 -4.94
CA TYR A 677 14.65 0.40 -5.41
C TYR A 677 15.87 -0.45 -5.80
N PHE A 678 17.10 0.05 -5.69
CA PHE A 678 18.33 -0.65 -6.06
C PHE A 678 19.31 -0.76 -4.88
N SER A 679 19.33 0.25 -4.02
CA SER A 679 20.13 0.27 -2.78
C SER A 679 19.47 -0.52 -1.66
N LEU A 680 20.29 -1.24 -0.89
CA LEU A 680 19.86 -1.89 0.35
C LEU A 680 19.75 -0.88 1.50
N THR A 681 18.85 -1.15 2.44
CA THR A 681 18.81 -0.47 3.74
C THR A 681 20.10 -0.72 4.53
N GLY A 682 20.54 0.29 5.28
CA GLY A 682 21.67 0.21 6.21
C GLY A 682 21.24 -0.23 7.60
N MET A 683 19.93 -0.24 7.89
CA MET A 683 19.39 -0.70 9.18
C MET A 683 19.82 -2.14 9.52
N TYR A 684 20.05 -2.99 8.51
CA TYR A 684 20.51 -4.37 8.71
C TYR A 684 22.03 -4.57 8.45
N SER A 685 22.80 -3.49 8.29
CA SER A 685 24.26 -3.50 8.12
C SER A 685 24.98 -3.46 9.48
N SER A 686 26.13 -4.13 9.62
CA SER A 686 27.03 -3.94 10.76
C SER A 686 27.75 -2.57 10.73
N ALA A 687 27.76 -1.90 9.58
CA ALA A 687 28.30 -0.56 9.39
C ALA A 687 27.43 0.20 8.36
N PRO A 688 26.39 0.94 8.77
CA PRO A 688 25.55 1.69 7.84
C PRO A 688 26.32 2.81 7.11
N THR A 689 27.40 3.33 7.72
CA THR A 689 28.29 4.35 7.16
C THR A 689 29.21 3.83 6.05
N ASP A 690 29.41 2.51 5.94
CA ASP A 690 30.12 1.89 4.81
C ASP A 690 29.09 1.48 3.74
N PRO A 691 29.05 2.15 2.57
CA PRO A 691 28.11 1.82 1.51
C PRO A 691 28.39 0.47 0.84
N ALA A 692 29.60 -0.07 0.94
CA ALA A 692 29.95 -1.39 0.43
C ALA A 692 29.53 -2.51 1.41
N LYS A 693 29.59 -2.26 2.72
CA LYS A 693 29.33 -3.30 3.74
C LYS A 693 27.94 -3.92 3.61
N ARG A 694 26.90 -3.10 3.43
CA ARG A 694 25.52 -3.58 3.24
C ARG A 694 25.36 -4.52 2.03
N ILE A 695 26.12 -4.30 0.95
CA ILE A 695 26.17 -5.17 -0.24
C ILE A 695 26.91 -6.49 0.09
N GLU A 696 28.06 -6.41 0.76
CA GLU A 696 28.84 -7.58 1.15
C GLU A 696 28.05 -8.52 2.07
N GLU A 697 27.43 -7.98 3.12
CA GLU A 697 26.72 -8.76 4.14
C GLU A 697 25.43 -9.40 3.60
N PHE A 698 24.69 -8.69 2.74
CA PHE A 698 23.52 -9.28 2.10
C PHE A 698 23.93 -10.40 1.11
N LYS A 699 25.00 -10.21 0.32
CA LYS A 699 25.56 -11.28 -0.54
C LYS A 699 26.09 -12.48 0.27
N ASN A 700 26.65 -12.24 1.46
CA ASN A 700 27.03 -13.30 2.39
C ASN A 700 25.79 -14.07 2.89
N LEU A 701 24.72 -13.37 3.30
CA LEU A 701 23.47 -13.97 3.75
C LEU A 701 22.82 -14.86 2.67
N VAL A 702 22.70 -14.37 1.44
CA VAL A 702 22.12 -15.16 0.34
C VAL A 702 22.96 -16.41 0.05
N ASN A 703 24.29 -16.29 0.00
CA ASN A 703 25.17 -17.46 -0.20
C ASN A 703 25.02 -18.51 0.93
N GLU A 704 24.87 -18.07 2.18
CA GLU A 704 24.68 -18.96 3.34
C GLU A 704 23.27 -19.58 3.42
N ILE A 705 22.24 -18.95 2.84
CA ILE A 705 20.93 -19.55 2.58
C ILE A 705 21.06 -20.65 1.50
N HIS A 706 21.72 -20.33 0.39
CA HIS A 706 21.93 -21.24 -0.75
C HIS A 706 22.72 -22.50 -0.38
N LYS A 707 23.83 -22.36 0.36
CA LYS A 707 24.63 -23.48 0.89
C LYS A 707 23.84 -24.42 1.81
N ARG A 708 22.69 -23.98 2.33
CA ARG A 708 21.79 -24.78 3.17
C ARG A 708 20.67 -25.47 2.38
N GLY A 709 20.60 -25.28 1.06
CA GLY A 709 19.60 -25.88 0.17
C GLY A 709 18.27 -25.13 0.17
N MET A 710 18.29 -23.83 0.48
CA MET A 710 17.14 -22.93 0.45
C MET A 710 17.39 -21.82 -0.57
N GLY A 711 16.33 -21.18 -1.07
CA GLY A 711 16.39 -19.93 -1.83
C GLY A 711 15.98 -18.72 -1.00
N VAL A 712 16.15 -17.52 -1.56
CA VAL A 712 15.70 -16.26 -0.98
C VAL A 712 14.63 -15.59 -1.85
N ILE A 713 13.58 -15.08 -1.22
CA ILE A 713 12.55 -14.24 -1.84
C ILE A 713 12.66 -12.85 -1.22
N LEU A 714 12.59 -11.80 -2.04
CA LEU A 714 12.55 -10.42 -1.54
C LEU A 714 11.14 -9.83 -1.61
N ASP A 715 10.67 -9.30 -0.49
CA ASP A 715 9.54 -8.38 -0.49
C ASP A 715 9.94 -7.05 -1.15
N VAL A 716 9.13 -6.58 -2.08
CA VAL A 716 9.41 -5.43 -2.96
C VAL A 716 8.17 -4.57 -3.16
N VAL A 717 8.35 -3.27 -2.96
CA VAL A 717 7.29 -2.30 -2.63
C VAL A 717 7.25 -1.21 -3.71
N TYR A 718 6.93 -1.57 -4.95
CA TYR A 718 6.93 -0.61 -6.08
C TYR A 718 5.60 0.17 -6.22
N ASN A 719 4.55 -0.25 -5.52
CA ASN A 719 3.23 0.39 -5.51
C ASN A 719 3.29 1.89 -5.16
N HIS A 720 4.16 2.27 -4.23
CA HIS A 720 4.30 3.63 -3.75
C HIS A 720 5.73 3.96 -3.27
N THR A 721 5.89 5.19 -2.79
CA THR A 721 7.11 5.76 -2.20
C THR A 721 6.77 6.44 -0.88
N ALA A 722 7.74 6.63 0.02
CA ALA A 722 7.49 7.30 1.30
C ALA A 722 7.19 8.81 1.20
N LYS A 723 7.68 9.46 0.12
CA LYS A 723 7.53 10.89 -0.17
C LYS A 723 7.41 11.10 -1.67
N THR A 724 6.39 11.82 -2.12
CA THR A 724 6.12 12.09 -3.54
C THR A 724 7.29 12.83 -4.25
N SER A 725 8.05 13.64 -3.51
CA SER A 725 9.24 14.34 -4.01
C SER A 725 10.33 13.42 -4.56
N ILE A 726 10.44 12.16 -4.07
CA ILE A 726 11.50 11.21 -4.45
C ILE A 726 11.57 11.01 -5.97
N PHE A 727 10.42 11.07 -6.66
CA PHE A 727 10.36 11.02 -8.13
C PHE A 727 9.86 12.30 -8.80
N GLU A 728 9.05 13.14 -8.15
CA GLU A 728 8.60 14.42 -8.74
C GLU A 728 9.75 15.43 -8.91
N ASP A 729 10.71 15.46 -7.98
CA ASP A 729 11.87 16.34 -8.15
C ASP A 729 12.81 15.84 -9.27
N LEU A 730 12.74 14.56 -9.66
CA LEU A 730 13.47 14.04 -10.84
C LEU A 730 12.87 14.58 -12.14
N GLU A 731 11.57 14.34 -12.36
CA GLU A 731 10.81 14.82 -13.52
C GLU A 731 9.33 15.00 -13.12
N PRO A 732 8.86 16.25 -12.94
CA PRO A 732 7.55 16.54 -12.34
C PRO A 732 6.41 16.21 -13.29
N ASN A 733 5.29 15.72 -12.76
CA ASN A 733 4.12 15.23 -13.48
C ASN A 733 4.54 14.16 -14.51
N TYR A 734 5.18 13.08 -14.05
CA TYR A 734 5.54 11.96 -14.92
C TYR A 734 5.57 10.60 -14.21
N TYR A 735 6.34 10.44 -13.14
CA TYR A 735 6.67 9.11 -12.64
C TYR A 735 5.50 8.42 -11.95
N HIS A 736 4.66 9.18 -11.26
CA HIS A 736 3.50 8.68 -10.53
C HIS A 736 2.30 8.48 -11.45
N PHE A 737 1.36 7.63 -11.03
CA PHE A 737 -0.03 7.73 -11.48
C PHE A 737 -0.58 9.11 -11.10
N MET A 738 -1.42 9.71 -11.94
CA MET A 738 -1.89 11.08 -11.78
C MET A 738 -3.42 11.21 -11.90
N ASP A 739 -3.96 12.22 -11.22
CA ASP A 739 -5.26 12.79 -11.52
C ASP A 739 -5.23 13.50 -12.87
N ALA A 740 -6.39 13.77 -13.48
CA ALA A 740 -6.47 14.21 -14.88
C ALA A 740 -5.82 15.59 -15.12
N ASP A 741 -5.63 16.42 -14.09
CA ASP A 741 -4.89 17.68 -14.16
C ASP A 741 -3.36 17.49 -14.22
N GLY A 742 -2.87 16.36 -13.72
CA GLY A 742 -1.44 16.02 -13.58
C GLY A 742 -0.94 16.03 -12.15
N THR A 743 -1.82 16.19 -11.15
CA THR A 743 -1.46 16.06 -9.74
C THR A 743 -1.10 14.59 -9.44
N PRO A 744 0.08 14.31 -8.84
CA PRO A 744 0.48 12.96 -8.47
C PRO A 744 -0.46 12.33 -7.43
N ARG A 745 -0.93 11.11 -7.70
CA ARG A 745 -1.76 10.32 -6.79
C ARG A 745 -0.93 9.75 -5.65
N SER A 746 -1.43 9.86 -4.43
CA SER A 746 -0.72 9.47 -3.22
C SER A 746 -1.15 8.12 -2.64
N SER A 747 -0.26 7.48 -1.88
CA SER A 747 -0.58 6.46 -0.89
C SER A 747 0.36 6.62 0.31
N PHE A 748 -0.17 6.46 1.53
CA PHE A 748 0.61 6.45 2.78
C PHE A 748 1.53 7.68 3.01
N GLY A 749 1.24 8.83 2.36
CA GLY A 749 2.01 10.07 2.48
C GLY A 749 3.07 10.33 1.40
N GLY A 750 3.26 9.40 0.47
CA GLY A 750 4.07 9.61 -0.75
C GLY A 750 3.35 9.20 -2.03
N GLY A 751 4.09 9.10 -3.14
CA GLY A 751 3.53 8.99 -4.48
C GLY A 751 3.35 7.55 -4.97
N ARG A 752 2.23 7.26 -5.64
CA ARG A 752 1.92 5.97 -6.29
C ARG A 752 2.66 5.85 -7.62
N LEU A 753 3.60 4.90 -7.75
CA LEU A 753 4.45 4.82 -8.94
C LEU A 753 3.64 4.31 -10.16
N GLY A 754 3.56 5.10 -11.22
CA GLY A 754 2.75 4.82 -12.39
C GLY A 754 3.43 3.82 -13.32
N THR A 755 3.32 2.51 -13.04
CA THR A 755 4.06 1.47 -13.80
C THR A 755 3.62 1.30 -15.26
N THR A 756 2.54 1.95 -15.69
CA THR A 756 2.21 2.10 -17.12
C THR A 756 3.13 3.11 -17.84
N HIS A 757 3.80 4.01 -17.11
CA HIS A 757 4.64 5.07 -17.65
C HIS A 757 6.06 4.51 -17.91
N TYR A 758 6.71 4.93 -19.00
CA TYR A 758 7.82 4.14 -19.56
C TYR A 758 9.03 4.03 -18.64
N MET A 759 9.49 5.14 -18.06
CA MET A 759 10.66 5.12 -17.17
C MET A 759 10.30 4.56 -15.78
N SER A 760 9.06 4.72 -15.31
CA SER A 760 8.56 4.08 -14.09
C SER A 760 8.52 2.55 -14.21
N ARG A 761 8.04 2.04 -15.35
CA ARG A 761 8.10 0.62 -15.71
C ARG A 761 9.54 0.11 -15.77
N ARG A 762 10.46 0.89 -16.35
CA ARG A 762 11.89 0.58 -16.38
C ARG A 762 12.49 0.51 -14.97
N VAL A 763 12.17 1.45 -14.08
CA VAL A 763 12.62 1.41 -12.68
C VAL A 763 12.24 0.09 -11.99
N LEU A 764 11.00 -0.39 -12.15
CA LEU A 764 10.58 -1.70 -11.61
C LEU A 764 11.33 -2.86 -12.29
N VAL A 765 11.30 -2.95 -13.63
CA VAL A 765 11.85 -4.10 -14.35
C VAL A 765 13.37 -4.18 -14.26
N ASP A 766 14.07 -3.04 -14.34
CA ASP A 766 15.53 -2.97 -14.22
C ASP A 766 16.00 -3.14 -12.77
N SER A 767 15.19 -2.77 -11.76
CA SER A 767 15.43 -3.16 -10.36
C SER A 767 15.33 -4.68 -10.20
N ILE A 768 14.22 -5.29 -10.62
CA ILE A 768 14.03 -6.75 -10.57
C ILE A 768 15.18 -7.50 -11.26
N LYS A 769 15.61 -7.05 -12.44
CA LYS A 769 16.79 -7.58 -13.15
C LYS A 769 18.08 -7.41 -12.34
N TYR A 770 18.35 -6.21 -11.83
CA TYR A 770 19.54 -5.90 -11.03
C TYR A 770 19.61 -6.75 -9.76
N LEU A 771 18.50 -6.89 -9.02
CA LEU A 771 18.44 -7.67 -7.79
C LEU A 771 18.64 -9.17 -8.09
N THR A 772 18.02 -9.67 -9.15
CA THR A 772 18.24 -11.05 -9.64
C THR A 772 19.70 -11.27 -10.03
N GLU A 773 20.29 -10.37 -10.83
CA GLU A 773 21.65 -10.55 -11.32
C GLU A 773 22.72 -10.35 -10.24
N GLN A 774 22.62 -9.32 -9.40
CA GLN A 774 23.69 -8.95 -8.47
C GLN A 774 23.64 -9.71 -7.16
N TYR A 775 22.44 -9.99 -6.63
CA TYR A 775 22.26 -10.69 -5.36
C TYR A 775 21.85 -12.16 -5.53
N LYS A 776 21.60 -12.62 -6.76
CA LYS A 776 21.26 -14.02 -7.10
C LYS A 776 20.00 -14.54 -6.40
N VAL A 777 19.01 -13.66 -6.19
CA VAL A 777 17.76 -14.02 -5.53
C VAL A 777 16.91 -15.01 -6.34
N ASP A 778 16.05 -15.75 -5.65
CA ASP A 778 15.25 -16.86 -6.20
C ASP A 778 13.75 -16.53 -6.30
N GLY A 779 13.34 -15.34 -5.84
CA GLY A 779 12.01 -14.81 -6.07
C GLY A 779 11.72 -13.45 -5.49
N PHE A 780 10.48 -12.99 -5.71
CA PHE A 780 9.97 -11.71 -5.22
C PHE A 780 8.53 -11.83 -4.71
N ARG A 781 8.19 -11.14 -3.61
CA ARG A 781 6.82 -10.87 -3.16
C ARG A 781 6.51 -9.41 -3.46
N PHE A 782 5.52 -9.15 -4.32
CA PHE A 782 5.07 -7.79 -4.60
C PHE A 782 4.05 -7.33 -3.55
N ASP A 783 4.41 -6.27 -2.84
CA ASP A 783 3.49 -5.53 -1.96
C ASP A 783 2.34 -4.92 -2.76
N MET A 784 1.10 -5.05 -2.25
CA MET A 784 -0.12 -4.50 -2.87
C MET A 784 -0.14 -4.66 -4.39
N MET A 785 0.22 -5.84 -4.90
CA MET A 785 0.48 -6.09 -6.32
C MET A 785 -0.65 -5.65 -7.26
N GLY A 786 -1.90 -5.68 -6.79
CA GLY A 786 -3.06 -5.15 -7.51
C GLY A 786 -3.04 -3.64 -7.80
N ASP A 787 -2.15 -2.84 -7.21
CA ASP A 787 -1.92 -1.44 -7.59
C ASP A 787 -1.17 -1.31 -8.93
N HIS A 788 -0.52 -2.38 -9.39
CA HIS A 788 0.21 -2.43 -10.66
C HIS A 788 -0.65 -2.91 -11.83
N ASP A 789 -0.27 -2.48 -13.02
CA ASP A 789 -0.75 -3.07 -14.27
C ASP A 789 -0.12 -4.45 -14.53
N ALA A 790 -0.91 -5.40 -15.01
CA ALA A 790 -0.46 -6.77 -15.27
C ALA A 790 0.68 -6.87 -16.31
N GLU A 791 0.76 -5.92 -17.25
CA GLU A 791 1.82 -5.90 -18.27
C GLU A 791 3.21 -5.65 -17.65
N SER A 792 3.31 -4.77 -16.63
CA SER A 792 4.56 -4.51 -15.91
C SER A 792 5.03 -5.71 -15.09
N ILE A 793 4.13 -6.35 -14.35
CA ILE A 793 4.45 -7.52 -13.51
C ILE A 793 4.82 -8.73 -14.38
N GLN A 794 4.10 -8.97 -15.48
CA GLN A 794 4.43 -10.01 -16.45
C GLN A 794 5.83 -9.81 -17.05
N LYS A 795 6.20 -8.58 -17.43
CA LYS A 795 7.56 -8.27 -17.94
C LYS A 795 8.63 -8.45 -16.88
N ALA A 796 8.37 -8.06 -15.63
CA ALA A 796 9.30 -8.28 -14.53
C ALA A 796 9.59 -9.77 -14.32
N TYR A 797 8.54 -10.61 -14.35
CA TYR A 797 8.69 -12.07 -14.32
C TYR A 797 9.50 -12.57 -15.51
N GLU A 798 9.16 -12.18 -16.74
CA GLU A 798 9.85 -12.63 -17.95
C GLU A 798 11.34 -12.28 -17.96
N GLU A 799 11.73 -11.07 -17.56
CA GLU A 799 13.15 -10.69 -17.47
C GLU A 799 13.89 -11.40 -16.32
N ALA A 800 13.25 -11.54 -15.15
CA ALA A 800 13.82 -12.29 -14.03
C ALA A 800 14.04 -13.78 -14.38
N LYS A 801 13.09 -14.40 -15.09
CA LYS A 801 13.12 -15.81 -15.49
C LYS A 801 14.19 -16.11 -16.55
N LYS A 802 14.60 -15.12 -17.36
CA LYS A 802 15.77 -15.22 -18.27
C LYS A 802 17.09 -15.29 -17.50
N LEU A 803 17.16 -14.63 -16.35
CA LEU A 803 18.36 -14.60 -15.49
C LEU A 803 18.41 -15.83 -14.57
N ASN A 804 17.29 -16.20 -13.95
CA ASN A 804 17.14 -17.37 -13.08
C ASN A 804 15.92 -18.22 -13.52
N PRO A 805 16.12 -19.31 -14.29
CA PRO A 805 15.03 -20.16 -14.75
C PRO A 805 14.21 -20.83 -13.63
N ASN A 806 14.74 -20.94 -12.41
CA ASN A 806 14.03 -21.54 -11.26
C ASN A 806 13.16 -20.51 -10.50
N LEU A 807 13.33 -19.21 -10.78
CA LEU A 807 12.73 -18.12 -10.01
C LEU A 807 11.20 -18.17 -9.95
N ILE A 808 10.65 -17.85 -8.78
CA ILE A 808 9.21 -17.72 -8.54
C ILE A 808 8.83 -16.30 -8.12
N MET A 809 7.60 -15.91 -8.36
CA MET A 809 7.06 -14.64 -7.87
C MET A 809 5.68 -14.88 -7.25
N LEU A 810 5.38 -14.07 -6.23
CA LEU A 810 4.07 -13.96 -5.62
C LEU A 810 3.74 -12.49 -5.36
N GLY A 811 2.50 -12.20 -4.98
CA GLY A 811 2.14 -10.86 -4.55
C GLY A 811 0.73 -10.74 -3.99
N GLU A 812 0.42 -9.55 -3.50
CA GLU A 812 -0.89 -9.24 -2.96
C GLU A 812 -1.88 -8.86 -4.07
N GLY A 813 -2.59 -9.88 -4.57
CA GLY A 813 -3.64 -9.70 -5.58
C GLY A 813 -4.91 -9.01 -5.08
N TRP A 814 -4.82 -8.11 -4.11
CA TRP A 814 -5.96 -7.32 -3.63
C TRP A 814 -6.50 -6.41 -4.75
N LYS A 815 -7.79 -6.06 -4.70
CA LYS A 815 -8.47 -5.32 -5.80
C LYS A 815 -8.39 -3.82 -5.55
N THR A 816 -7.18 -3.29 -5.58
CA THR A 816 -6.83 -1.94 -5.06
C THR A 816 -6.46 -0.92 -6.15
N TYR A 817 -6.35 -1.34 -7.41
CA TYR A 817 -5.92 -0.50 -8.54
C TYR A 817 -6.62 0.87 -8.63
N ALA A 818 -5.89 1.92 -8.27
CA ALA A 818 -6.30 3.30 -8.50
C ALA A 818 -5.94 3.78 -9.91
N GLY A 819 -4.73 3.44 -10.38
CA GLY A 819 -4.18 3.86 -11.66
C GLY A 819 -4.14 5.37 -11.88
N ASP A 820 -3.93 5.76 -13.12
CA ASP A 820 -4.27 7.09 -13.63
C ASP A 820 -5.78 7.31 -13.64
N GLU A 821 -6.22 8.55 -13.43
CA GLU A 821 -7.63 8.89 -13.61
C GLU A 821 -8.09 8.61 -15.05
N ASN A 822 -9.32 8.08 -15.18
CA ASN A 822 -10.00 7.80 -16.43
C ASN A 822 -9.29 6.79 -17.38
N LYS A 823 -8.23 6.10 -16.93
CA LYS A 823 -7.45 5.13 -17.72
C LYS A 823 -7.46 3.73 -17.09
N ALA A 824 -8.54 2.99 -17.35
CA ALA A 824 -8.65 1.58 -16.95
C ALA A 824 -7.66 0.67 -17.71
N VAL A 825 -7.02 -0.24 -16.98
CA VAL A 825 -6.17 -1.34 -17.49
C VAL A 825 -6.54 -2.64 -16.77
N GLN A 826 -5.94 -3.78 -17.15
CA GLN A 826 -5.99 -4.99 -16.32
C GLN A 826 -4.94 -4.88 -15.21
N PRO A 827 -5.32 -4.83 -13.92
CA PRO A 827 -4.37 -4.87 -12.81
C PRO A 827 -3.79 -6.27 -12.60
N ALA A 828 -2.67 -6.35 -11.90
CA ALA A 828 -2.05 -7.59 -11.43
C ALA A 828 -2.73 -8.13 -10.15
N ASP A 829 -4.06 -8.14 -10.12
CA ASP A 829 -4.87 -8.58 -8.98
C ASP A 829 -5.29 -10.06 -9.08
N GLN A 830 -6.05 -10.55 -8.10
CA GLN A 830 -6.66 -11.88 -8.11
C GLN A 830 -7.53 -12.17 -9.36
N SER A 831 -7.98 -11.16 -10.11
CA SER A 831 -8.74 -11.37 -11.36
C SER A 831 -7.84 -11.72 -12.56
N TRP A 832 -6.53 -11.51 -12.45
CA TRP A 832 -5.53 -11.83 -13.49
C TRP A 832 -5.17 -13.32 -13.56
N MET A 833 -5.33 -14.07 -12.46
CA MET A 833 -4.83 -15.46 -12.32
C MET A 833 -5.31 -16.41 -13.43
N LYS A 834 -6.62 -16.40 -13.73
CA LYS A 834 -7.27 -17.06 -14.90
C LYS A 834 -6.77 -16.64 -16.30
N SER A 835 -5.61 -16.01 -16.39
CA SER A 835 -4.96 -15.47 -17.59
C SER A 835 -3.43 -15.42 -17.45
N THR A 836 -2.84 -16.05 -16.41
CA THR A 836 -1.39 -16.20 -16.27
C THR A 836 -1.01 -17.41 -15.41
N ASP A 837 0.07 -18.11 -15.78
CA ASP A 837 0.69 -19.20 -14.98
C ASP A 837 1.99 -18.71 -14.29
N THR A 838 2.21 -17.40 -14.17
CA THR A 838 3.52 -16.81 -13.79
C THR A 838 3.65 -16.45 -12.30
N VAL A 839 2.86 -15.47 -11.85
CA VAL A 839 2.94 -14.88 -10.49
C VAL A 839 1.73 -15.34 -9.67
N ALA A 840 1.97 -15.84 -8.47
CA ALA A 840 0.91 -16.33 -7.58
C ALA A 840 0.35 -15.22 -6.67
N VAL A 841 -0.85 -15.41 -6.10
CA VAL A 841 -1.49 -14.45 -5.19
C VAL A 841 -1.90 -15.06 -3.85
N PHE A 842 -1.87 -14.24 -2.80
CA PHE A 842 -2.38 -14.62 -1.47
C PHE A 842 -3.89 -14.95 -1.52
N SER A 843 -4.24 -16.11 -0.97
CA SER A 843 -5.64 -16.53 -0.77
C SER A 843 -6.18 -16.02 0.56
N ASP A 844 -6.93 -14.93 0.53
CA ASP A 844 -7.73 -14.48 1.67
C ASP A 844 -8.91 -15.43 1.95
N ASP A 845 -9.45 -16.16 0.96
CA ASP A 845 -10.59 -17.06 1.20
C ASP A 845 -10.22 -18.24 2.12
N ILE A 846 -9.04 -18.86 1.96
CA ILE A 846 -8.60 -19.92 2.87
C ILE A 846 -8.30 -19.34 4.27
N ARG A 847 -7.64 -18.18 4.34
CA ARG A 847 -7.37 -17.44 5.59
C ARG A 847 -8.67 -17.16 6.35
N ASN A 848 -9.60 -16.47 5.70
CA ASN A 848 -10.89 -16.05 6.24
C ASN A 848 -11.78 -17.24 6.63
N THR A 849 -11.77 -18.31 5.84
CA THR A 849 -12.50 -19.55 6.10
C THR A 849 -11.93 -20.33 7.28
N LEU A 850 -10.59 -20.40 7.43
CA LEU A 850 -9.96 -21.16 8.50
C LEU A 850 -9.88 -20.39 9.83
N LYS A 851 -9.38 -19.14 9.83
CA LYS A 851 -9.03 -18.38 11.05
C LYS A 851 -9.72 -17.02 11.23
N SER A 852 -10.48 -16.54 10.24
CA SER A 852 -10.87 -15.13 10.02
C SER A 852 -9.75 -14.26 9.40
N GLY A 853 -9.97 -12.95 9.33
CA GLY A 853 -9.12 -12.00 8.62
C GLY A 853 -9.88 -10.73 8.28
N TYR A 854 -9.16 -9.69 7.83
CA TYR A 854 -9.76 -8.41 7.44
C TYR A 854 -10.94 -8.56 6.47
N PRO A 855 -12.06 -7.82 6.66
CA PRO A 855 -12.33 -6.83 7.70
C PRO A 855 -13.01 -7.40 8.97
N ASN A 856 -12.99 -8.72 9.19
CA ASN A 856 -13.74 -9.42 10.24
C ASN A 856 -12.83 -10.26 11.17
N GLU A 857 -11.63 -9.75 11.50
CA GLU A 857 -10.70 -10.37 12.47
C GLU A 857 -11.43 -10.74 13.77
N GLY A 858 -11.07 -11.88 14.36
CA GLY A 858 -11.67 -12.39 15.59
C GLY A 858 -13.00 -13.11 15.41
N THR A 859 -13.62 -13.09 14.22
CA THR A 859 -14.87 -13.83 13.96
C THR A 859 -14.63 -15.35 13.98
N PRO A 860 -15.40 -16.17 14.74
CA PRO A 860 -15.26 -17.62 14.72
C PRO A 860 -15.28 -18.22 13.29
N ALA A 861 -14.30 -19.07 13.02
CA ALA A 861 -14.02 -19.70 11.73
C ALA A 861 -13.68 -21.19 11.92
N PHE A 862 -13.33 -21.91 10.85
CA PHE A 862 -13.31 -23.38 10.88
C PHE A 862 -12.42 -23.98 11.98
N ILE A 863 -11.21 -23.43 12.24
CA ILE A 863 -10.34 -23.93 13.33
C ILE A 863 -10.65 -23.30 14.70
N THR A 864 -11.49 -22.25 14.73
CA THR A 864 -11.86 -21.47 15.92
C THR A 864 -13.34 -21.62 16.32
N GLY A 865 -14.01 -22.68 15.87
CA GLY A 865 -15.35 -23.07 16.32
C GLY A 865 -16.53 -22.46 15.55
N GLY A 866 -16.27 -21.60 14.56
CA GLY A 866 -17.31 -21.12 13.64
C GLY A 866 -17.46 -22.05 12.44
N LYS A 867 -18.55 -22.81 12.39
CA LYS A 867 -18.88 -23.73 11.29
C LYS A 867 -18.75 -23.06 9.92
N ARG A 868 -18.23 -23.78 8.92
CA ARG A 868 -18.10 -23.29 7.53
C ARG A 868 -18.57 -24.35 6.53
N SER A 869 -19.03 -23.90 5.36
CA SER A 869 -19.39 -24.77 4.23
C SER A 869 -18.28 -25.76 3.92
N VAL A 870 -18.52 -27.06 4.14
CA VAL A 870 -17.50 -28.11 3.98
C VAL A 870 -17.00 -28.18 2.54
N GLU A 871 -17.87 -27.86 1.56
CA GLU A 871 -17.49 -27.71 0.15
C GLU A 871 -16.56 -26.51 -0.09
N ASN A 872 -16.73 -25.38 0.60
CA ASN A 872 -15.86 -24.21 0.43
C ASN A 872 -14.49 -24.44 1.08
N VAL A 873 -14.46 -25.09 2.25
CA VAL A 873 -13.20 -25.54 2.87
C VAL A 873 -12.47 -26.47 1.90
N PHE A 874 -13.14 -27.51 1.40
CA PHE A 874 -12.55 -28.48 0.47
C PHE A 874 -12.07 -27.87 -0.86
N LYS A 875 -12.80 -26.89 -1.42
CA LYS A 875 -12.36 -26.13 -2.59
C LYS A 875 -11.07 -25.33 -2.32
N ASN A 876 -10.96 -24.67 -1.17
CA ASN A 876 -9.72 -23.99 -0.79
C ASN A 876 -8.55 -24.97 -0.60
N ILE A 877 -8.76 -26.14 0.00
CA ILE A 877 -7.76 -27.24 0.07
C ILE A 877 -7.31 -27.68 -1.33
N LYS A 878 -8.20 -27.66 -2.33
CA LYS A 878 -7.89 -27.96 -3.75
C LYS A 878 -7.18 -26.81 -4.50
N ALA A 879 -6.78 -25.71 -3.84
CA ALA A 879 -6.33 -24.47 -4.49
C ALA A 879 -7.37 -23.90 -5.47
N GLN A 880 -8.64 -23.94 -5.07
CA GLN A 880 -9.77 -23.39 -5.82
C GLN A 880 -10.56 -22.42 -4.91
N PRO A 881 -10.00 -21.25 -4.56
CA PRO A 881 -10.70 -20.27 -3.74
C PRO A 881 -12.02 -19.82 -4.39
N THR A 882 -12.93 -19.28 -3.58
CA THR A 882 -14.32 -19.00 -4.01
C THR A 882 -14.60 -17.53 -4.37
N ASN A 883 -13.61 -16.65 -4.17
CA ASN A 883 -13.66 -15.22 -4.46
C ASN A 883 -12.90 -14.80 -5.74
N PHE A 884 -12.04 -15.67 -6.29
CA PHE A 884 -11.41 -15.52 -7.61
C PHE A 884 -11.29 -16.86 -8.33
N GLU A 885 -10.99 -16.82 -9.63
CA GLU A 885 -10.79 -18.02 -10.44
C GLU A 885 -9.30 -18.28 -10.62
N ALA A 886 -8.80 -19.36 -10.01
CA ALA A 886 -7.55 -20.01 -10.37
C ALA A 886 -7.85 -21.17 -11.32
N ASP A 887 -7.15 -21.25 -12.45
CA ASP A 887 -7.10 -22.43 -13.32
C ASP A 887 -5.84 -23.28 -13.13
N SER A 888 -4.83 -22.76 -12.41
CA SER A 888 -3.65 -23.49 -11.96
C SER A 888 -3.57 -23.52 -10.42
N PRO A 889 -3.22 -24.66 -9.79
CA PRO A 889 -3.07 -24.70 -8.33
C PRO A 889 -1.92 -23.80 -7.85
N GLY A 890 -0.88 -23.62 -8.67
CA GLY A 890 0.26 -22.75 -8.38
C GLY A 890 -0.03 -21.26 -8.33
N ASP A 891 -1.22 -20.82 -8.76
CA ASP A 891 -1.66 -19.42 -8.65
C ASP A 891 -1.96 -19.03 -7.19
N VAL A 892 -2.12 -20.02 -6.31
CA VAL A 892 -2.67 -19.85 -4.97
C VAL A 892 -1.59 -19.99 -3.91
N ILE A 893 -1.22 -18.87 -3.29
CA ILE A 893 -0.44 -18.86 -2.04
C ILE A 893 -1.39 -19.14 -0.88
N GLN A 894 -1.20 -20.30 -0.26
CA GLN A 894 -2.04 -20.84 0.82
C GLN A 894 -1.50 -20.39 2.18
N TYR A 895 -2.22 -19.53 2.90
CA TYR A 895 -1.75 -18.95 4.17
C TYR A 895 -2.85 -18.77 5.21
N ILE A 896 -2.44 -18.65 6.48
CA ILE A 896 -3.32 -18.32 7.62
C ILE A 896 -2.72 -17.26 8.57
N ALA A 897 -1.46 -16.86 8.36
CA ALA A 897 -0.84 -15.68 8.99
C ALA A 897 0.27 -15.15 8.07
N ALA A 898 0.52 -13.85 8.17
CA ALA A 898 1.67 -13.13 7.63
C ALA A 898 2.23 -12.22 8.76
N HIS A 899 3.19 -11.37 8.43
CA HIS A 899 3.63 -10.26 9.27
C HIS A 899 2.45 -9.32 9.62
N ASP A 900 1.55 -9.08 8.67
CA ASP A 900 0.28 -8.37 8.85
C ASP A 900 -0.76 -9.12 9.71
N ASN A 901 -1.67 -8.34 10.32
CA ASN A 901 -2.78 -8.80 11.15
C ASN A 901 -2.31 -9.48 12.47
N LEU A 902 -3.27 -9.94 13.28
CA LEU A 902 -2.93 -10.77 14.45
C LEU A 902 -2.29 -12.10 14.02
N THR A 903 -1.28 -12.54 14.78
CA THR A 903 -0.60 -13.82 14.55
C THR A 903 -1.59 -14.99 14.65
N LEU A 904 -1.22 -16.16 14.12
CA LEU A 904 -2.04 -17.36 14.23
C LEU A 904 -2.35 -17.76 15.69
N PHE A 905 -1.48 -17.45 16.65
CA PHE A 905 -1.76 -17.69 18.07
C PHE A 905 -2.78 -16.70 18.61
N ASP A 906 -2.55 -15.41 18.39
CA ASP A 906 -3.34 -14.30 18.96
C ASP A 906 -4.77 -14.27 18.40
N ILE A 907 -4.91 -14.47 17.09
CA ILE A 907 -6.22 -14.52 16.42
C ILE A 907 -7.05 -15.74 16.85
N ILE A 908 -6.41 -16.88 17.14
CA ILE A 908 -7.11 -18.05 17.69
C ILE A 908 -7.59 -17.73 19.10
N ALA A 909 -6.74 -17.13 19.95
CA ALA A 909 -7.12 -16.71 21.30
C ALA A 909 -8.29 -15.70 21.30
N GLN A 910 -8.25 -14.71 20.40
CA GLN A 910 -9.35 -13.75 20.17
C GLN A 910 -10.64 -14.46 19.74
N SER A 911 -10.57 -15.30 18.69
CA SER A 911 -11.77 -15.92 18.11
C SER A 911 -12.47 -16.92 19.04
N ILE A 912 -11.71 -17.65 19.86
CA ILE A 912 -12.29 -18.60 20.82
C ILE A 912 -12.56 -17.96 22.19
N LYS A 913 -12.19 -16.69 22.38
CA LYS A 913 -12.34 -15.90 23.62
C LYS A 913 -11.81 -16.61 24.86
N LYS A 914 -10.52 -16.98 24.83
CA LYS A 914 -9.85 -17.68 25.93
C LYS A 914 -8.44 -17.12 26.19
N ASP A 915 -8.24 -16.60 27.40
CA ASP A 915 -6.96 -16.04 27.84
C ASP A 915 -5.84 -17.10 27.80
N PRO A 916 -4.73 -16.89 27.04
CA PRO A 916 -3.60 -17.82 26.97
C PRO A 916 -2.80 -17.94 28.28
N ALA A 917 -2.95 -17.02 29.24
CA ALA A 917 -2.33 -17.13 30.56
C ALA A 917 -2.84 -18.36 31.35
N VAL A 918 -4.03 -18.86 31.01
CA VAL A 918 -4.56 -20.13 31.55
C VAL A 918 -3.98 -21.30 30.76
N ALA A 919 -3.17 -22.14 31.39
CA ALA A 919 -2.45 -23.25 30.74
C ALA A 919 -3.35 -24.20 29.91
N ALA A 920 -4.60 -24.44 30.31
CA ALA A 920 -5.56 -25.24 29.54
C ALA A 920 -6.02 -24.55 28.25
N ASN A 921 -6.20 -23.22 28.29
CA ASN A 921 -6.52 -22.40 27.12
C ASN A 921 -5.33 -22.38 26.15
N ASN A 922 -4.11 -22.21 26.67
CA ASN A 922 -2.89 -22.30 25.87
C ASN A 922 -2.79 -23.64 25.12
N GLN A 923 -3.03 -24.75 25.81
CA GLN A 923 -3.08 -26.08 25.16
C GLN A 923 -4.18 -26.19 24.10
N GLU A 924 -5.34 -25.54 24.27
CA GLU A 924 -6.39 -25.50 23.25
C GLU A 924 -5.97 -24.67 22.03
N ILE A 925 -5.38 -23.48 22.24
CA ILE A 925 -4.85 -22.61 21.18
C ILE A 925 -3.78 -23.38 20.38
N HIS A 926 -2.84 -24.04 21.05
CA HIS A 926 -1.81 -24.87 20.41
C HIS A 926 -2.34 -26.10 19.66
N ARG A 927 -3.50 -26.67 20.04
CA ARG A 927 -4.17 -27.68 19.22
C ARG A 927 -4.72 -27.07 17.95
N ARG A 928 -5.50 -25.98 18.06
CA ARG A 928 -6.13 -25.29 16.92
C ARG A 928 -5.09 -24.77 15.91
N LEU A 929 -3.97 -24.22 16.40
CA LEU A 929 -2.82 -23.82 15.60
C LEU A 929 -2.25 -24.99 14.78
N ARG A 930 -2.10 -26.17 15.40
CA ARG A 930 -1.66 -27.39 14.71
C ARG A 930 -2.67 -27.91 13.68
N LEU A 931 -3.98 -27.76 13.91
CA LEU A 931 -5.01 -28.04 12.89
C LEU A 931 -4.83 -27.13 11.66
N GLY A 932 -4.69 -25.81 11.88
CA GLY A 932 -4.49 -24.84 10.80
C GLY A 932 -3.23 -25.12 9.99
N ASN A 933 -2.09 -25.33 10.67
CA ASN A 933 -0.81 -25.66 10.03
C ASN A 933 -0.88 -26.97 9.23
N LEU A 934 -1.59 -27.99 9.71
CA LEU A 934 -1.83 -29.24 8.97
C LEU A 934 -2.67 -29.02 7.72
N MET A 935 -3.76 -28.25 7.82
CA MET A 935 -4.63 -27.96 6.67
C MET A 935 -3.89 -27.20 5.57
N ILE A 936 -3.05 -26.23 5.92
CA ILE A 936 -2.23 -25.49 4.95
C ILE A 936 -1.16 -26.37 4.31
N LEU A 937 -0.41 -27.16 5.07
CA LEU A 937 0.67 -27.99 4.50
C LEU A 937 0.18 -29.23 3.72
N THR A 938 -1.08 -29.63 3.88
CA THR A 938 -1.74 -30.66 3.06
C THR A 938 -2.63 -30.11 1.94
N SER A 939 -2.75 -28.78 1.80
CA SER A 939 -3.44 -28.15 0.67
C SER A 939 -2.62 -28.25 -0.62
N GLN A 940 -3.32 -28.23 -1.76
CA GLN A 940 -2.71 -27.97 -3.08
C GLN A 940 -2.28 -26.51 -3.20
N GLY A 941 -1.49 -26.18 -4.21
CA GLY A 941 -0.89 -24.84 -4.39
C GLY A 941 0.36 -24.66 -3.52
N THR A 942 0.67 -23.43 -3.13
CA THR A 942 1.98 -23.06 -2.56
C THR A 942 1.84 -22.60 -1.10
N PRO A 943 2.26 -23.40 -0.09
CA PRO A 943 2.09 -23.00 1.30
C PRO A 943 3.07 -21.94 1.79
N PHE A 944 2.53 -21.02 2.59
CA PHE A 944 3.22 -19.89 3.18
C PHE A 944 3.13 -19.94 4.71
N ILE A 945 4.23 -19.60 5.37
CA ILE A 945 4.40 -19.67 6.82
C ILE A 945 4.98 -18.33 7.30
N HIS A 946 4.25 -17.62 8.16
CA HIS A 946 4.82 -16.46 8.85
C HIS A 946 5.83 -16.92 9.92
N SER A 947 6.95 -16.22 10.08
CA SER A 947 7.97 -16.56 11.07
C SER A 947 7.39 -16.56 12.49
N GLY A 948 7.43 -17.75 13.11
CA GLY A 948 6.89 -18.03 14.42
C GLY A 948 5.49 -18.64 14.44
N GLN A 949 4.82 -18.76 13.29
CA GLN A 949 3.57 -19.53 13.14
C GLN A 949 3.76 -21.02 13.50
N GLU A 950 4.98 -21.53 13.39
CA GLU A 950 5.33 -22.91 13.76
C GLU A 950 5.34 -23.13 15.29
N TYR A 951 5.82 -22.16 16.09
CA TYR A 951 5.92 -22.30 17.55
C TYR A 951 4.80 -21.58 18.31
N GLY A 952 4.01 -20.73 17.67
CA GLY A 952 3.00 -19.88 18.32
C GLY A 952 3.57 -18.55 18.82
N ARG A 953 4.16 -17.76 17.91
CA ARG A 953 4.52 -16.34 18.14
C ARG A 953 3.28 -15.52 18.48
N THR A 954 3.45 -14.57 19.40
CA THR A 954 2.43 -13.63 19.88
C THR A 954 2.98 -12.22 19.82
N LYS A 955 2.12 -11.25 19.51
CA LYS A 955 2.37 -9.79 19.58
C LYS A 955 1.62 -9.15 20.76
N GLN A 956 1.45 -9.88 21.86
CA GLN A 956 0.83 -9.36 23.08
C GLN A 956 1.64 -8.18 23.65
N PHE A 957 0.95 -7.09 23.97
CA PHE A 957 1.56 -5.89 24.53
C PHE A 957 1.71 -6.05 26.05
N ARG A 958 2.86 -6.56 26.49
CA ARG A 958 3.09 -6.98 27.89
C ARG A 958 3.77 -5.91 28.75
N ASP A 959 3.50 -4.63 28.46
CA ASP A 959 3.94 -3.53 29.33
C ASP A 959 3.25 -3.59 30.70
N PRO A 960 3.97 -3.39 31.83
CA PRO A 960 3.40 -3.44 33.18
C PRO A 960 2.17 -2.54 33.40
N ASP A 961 2.13 -1.34 32.81
CA ASP A 961 1.01 -0.40 33.00
C ASP A 961 -0.25 -0.82 32.21
N TYR A 962 -0.09 -1.77 31.28
CA TYR A 962 -1.13 -2.28 30.37
C TYR A 962 -1.62 -3.68 30.74
N LYS A 963 -1.33 -4.13 31.97
CA LYS A 963 -1.83 -5.40 32.51
C LYS A 963 -3.35 -5.50 32.52
N TYR A 964 -4.03 -4.36 32.67
CA TYR A 964 -5.48 -4.21 32.65
C TYR A 964 -5.86 -3.18 31.56
N PRO A 965 -7.15 -3.08 31.17
CA PRO A 965 -7.59 -2.02 30.27
C PRO A 965 -7.24 -0.62 30.80
N VAL A 966 -6.66 0.19 29.93
CA VAL A 966 -6.38 1.61 30.15
C VAL A 966 -7.51 2.48 29.59
N SER A 967 -7.49 3.77 29.90
CA SER A 967 -8.36 4.77 29.30
C SER A 967 -8.07 4.95 27.80
N GLU A 968 -9.05 5.40 27.01
CA GLU A 968 -8.95 5.42 25.53
C GLU A 968 -7.75 6.21 25.02
N ASP A 969 -7.42 7.33 25.68
CA ASP A 969 -6.26 8.19 25.40
C ASP A 969 -4.91 7.45 25.43
N LYS A 970 -4.86 6.29 26.08
CA LYS A 970 -3.66 5.47 26.28
C LYS A 970 -3.67 4.15 25.52
N VAL A 971 -4.77 3.76 24.86
CA VAL A 971 -4.85 2.47 24.15
C VAL A 971 -3.68 2.37 23.15
N PRO A 972 -2.87 1.27 23.15
CA PRO A 972 -1.73 1.19 22.24
C PRO A 972 -2.21 1.24 20.79
N ASN A 973 -1.50 2.01 19.96
CA ASN A 973 -1.74 2.09 18.52
C ASN A 973 -1.79 0.67 17.92
N LYS A 974 -2.77 0.41 17.04
CA LYS A 974 -2.98 -0.89 16.37
C LYS A 974 -3.20 -2.08 17.33
N ALA A 975 -3.70 -1.84 18.54
CA ALA A 975 -4.09 -2.93 19.44
C ALA A 975 -5.54 -3.40 19.22
N HIS A 976 -5.77 -4.70 19.35
CA HIS A 976 -7.07 -5.27 19.73
C HIS A 976 -7.10 -5.55 21.24
N LEU A 977 -8.21 -5.20 21.89
CA LEU A 977 -8.48 -5.59 23.29
C LEU A 977 -9.20 -6.95 23.29
N LEU A 978 -8.54 -7.98 23.79
CA LEU A 978 -9.06 -9.35 23.84
C LEU A 978 -9.78 -9.63 25.16
N THR A 979 -10.89 -10.37 25.06
CA THR A 979 -11.80 -10.70 26.17
C THR A 979 -12.20 -12.18 26.15
N ASN A 980 -12.48 -12.72 27.34
CA ASN A 980 -13.04 -14.05 27.53
C ASN A 980 -14.53 -14.08 27.12
N GLU A 981 -15.14 -15.27 27.10
CA GLU A 981 -16.55 -15.46 26.70
C GLU A 981 -17.54 -14.65 27.55
N ASP A 982 -17.22 -14.39 28.82
CA ASP A 982 -18.01 -13.57 29.75
C ASP A 982 -17.78 -12.05 29.61
N GLY A 983 -16.87 -11.63 28.72
CA GLY A 983 -16.48 -10.24 28.50
C GLY A 983 -15.36 -9.73 29.42
N THR A 984 -14.80 -10.55 30.32
CA THR A 984 -13.63 -10.14 31.11
C THR A 984 -12.38 -9.99 30.22
N PRO A 985 -11.55 -8.94 30.40
CA PRO A 985 -10.27 -8.82 29.70
C PRO A 985 -9.31 -9.98 30.01
N PHE A 986 -8.41 -10.31 29.08
CA PHE A 986 -7.26 -11.18 29.37
C PHE A 986 -6.22 -10.49 30.29
N ASP A 987 -5.33 -11.25 30.91
CA ASP A 987 -4.09 -10.72 31.53
C ASP A 987 -3.19 -10.11 30.45
N TYR A 988 -2.97 -8.78 30.51
CA TYR A 988 -2.43 -7.96 29.41
C TYR A 988 -3.32 -8.05 28.15
N PRO A 989 -4.49 -7.38 28.12
CA PRO A 989 -5.53 -7.63 27.13
C PRO A 989 -5.26 -7.05 25.74
N TYR A 990 -4.21 -6.24 25.58
CA TYR A 990 -3.87 -5.59 24.31
C TYR A 990 -2.93 -6.46 23.47
N PHE A 991 -3.32 -6.73 22.22
CA PHE A 991 -2.52 -7.50 21.25
C PHE A 991 -2.38 -6.70 19.96
N ILE A 992 -1.15 -6.52 19.47
CA ILE A 992 -0.88 -5.65 18.32
C ILE A 992 -1.19 -6.39 17.02
N HIS A 993 -2.15 -5.88 16.23
CA HIS A 993 -2.56 -6.47 14.96
C HIS A 993 -1.80 -5.90 13.75
N ASP A 994 -1.19 -4.74 13.88
CA ASP A 994 -0.37 -4.11 12.85
C ASP A 994 0.85 -3.50 13.56
N SER A 995 2.03 -4.07 13.31
CA SER A 995 3.22 -3.83 14.14
C SER A 995 4.40 -3.25 13.37
N TYR A 996 4.12 -2.57 12.25
CA TYR A 996 5.09 -1.85 11.42
C TYR A 996 5.97 -0.88 12.20
N ASP A 997 5.38 -0.18 13.18
CA ASP A 997 6.02 0.83 14.05
C ASP A 997 6.05 0.35 15.51
N SER A 998 6.37 -0.94 15.72
CA SER A 998 6.43 -1.55 17.06
C SER A 998 7.84 -1.97 17.48
N SER A 999 8.11 -1.81 18.76
CA SER A 999 9.38 -2.16 19.43
C SER A 999 9.85 -3.62 19.26
N ASP A 1000 11.13 -3.89 19.50
CA ASP A 1000 11.68 -5.26 19.52
C ASP A 1000 10.93 -6.15 20.53
N ALA A 1001 10.47 -5.60 21.67
CA ALA A 1001 9.66 -6.31 22.66
C ALA A 1001 8.31 -6.85 22.13
N VAL A 1002 7.78 -6.25 21.05
CA VAL A 1002 6.58 -6.74 20.33
C VAL A 1002 6.99 -7.64 19.15
N ASN A 1003 8.04 -7.26 18.43
CA ASN A 1003 8.36 -7.85 17.13
C ASN A 1003 9.40 -9.00 17.16
N HIS A 1004 10.14 -9.25 18.24
CA HIS A 1004 11.16 -10.30 18.24
C HIS A 1004 10.61 -11.72 17.96
N PHE A 1005 11.45 -12.56 17.35
CA PHE A 1005 11.25 -14.00 17.31
C PHE A 1005 11.71 -14.59 18.65
N ASP A 1006 10.81 -15.23 19.40
CA ASP A 1006 11.11 -15.79 20.72
C ASP A 1006 11.82 -17.14 20.57
N TRP A 1007 13.15 -17.09 20.64
CA TRP A 1007 14.01 -18.26 20.48
C TRP A 1007 13.82 -19.27 21.62
N THR A 1008 13.46 -18.80 22.81
CA THR A 1008 13.23 -19.67 23.96
C THR A 1008 11.96 -20.49 23.75
N LYS A 1009 10.84 -19.88 23.35
CA LYS A 1009 9.61 -20.61 22.97
C LYS A 1009 9.81 -21.51 21.76
N ALA A 1010 10.63 -21.11 20.79
CA ALA A 1010 10.87 -21.88 19.56
C ALA A 1010 11.75 -23.13 19.77
N THR A 1011 12.62 -23.15 20.79
CA THR A 1011 13.67 -24.17 20.92
C THR A 1011 13.78 -24.85 22.30
N ASP A 1012 13.37 -24.20 23.39
CA ASP A 1012 13.45 -24.76 24.74
C ASP A 1012 12.24 -25.64 25.07
N SER A 1013 12.35 -26.93 24.76
CA SER A 1013 11.29 -27.91 25.02
C SER A 1013 11.04 -28.22 26.50
N GLU A 1014 11.95 -27.84 27.40
CA GLU A 1014 11.75 -28.04 28.84
C GLU A 1014 10.91 -26.90 29.45
N LYS A 1015 11.16 -25.65 29.04
CA LYS A 1015 10.38 -24.48 29.48
C LYS A 1015 9.07 -24.31 28.72
N PHE A 1016 9.07 -24.57 27.41
CA PHE A 1016 7.93 -24.29 26.51
C PHE A 1016 7.49 -25.52 25.70
N PRO A 1017 7.06 -26.62 26.37
CA PRO A 1017 6.79 -27.89 25.71
C PRO A 1017 5.70 -27.85 24.62
N GLU A 1018 4.61 -27.08 24.76
CA GLU A 1018 3.58 -26.99 23.71
C GLU A 1018 4.02 -26.14 22.49
N ASN A 1019 4.88 -25.13 22.70
CA ASN A 1019 5.48 -24.34 21.62
C ASN A 1019 6.48 -25.20 20.82
N ALA A 1020 7.42 -25.85 21.51
CA ALA A 1020 8.40 -26.77 20.90
C ALA A 1020 7.71 -27.95 20.19
N LYS A 1021 6.63 -28.50 20.77
CA LYS A 1021 5.78 -29.53 20.15
C LYS A 1021 5.07 -29.03 18.89
N SER A 1022 4.60 -27.79 18.88
CA SER A 1022 4.01 -27.17 17.68
C SER A 1022 5.06 -26.98 16.58
N ARG A 1023 6.27 -26.54 16.94
CA ARG A 1023 7.41 -26.39 16.03
C ARG A 1023 7.84 -27.74 15.44
N ALA A 1024 7.88 -28.79 16.26
CA ALA A 1024 8.14 -30.16 15.82
C ALA A 1024 7.03 -30.70 14.90
N TYR A 1025 5.76 -30.38 15.19
CA TYR A 1025 4.61 -30.74 14.35
C TYR A 1025 4.71 -30.10 12.96
N MET A 1026 5.07 -28.81 12.89
CA MET A 1026 5.30 -28.11 11.62
C MET A 1026 6.43 -28.76 10.80
N LYS A 1027 7.58 -29.02 11.42
CA LYS A 1027 8.71 -29.76 10.80
C LYS A 1027 8.26 -31.13 10.26
N GLY A 1028 7.44 -31.85 11.02
CA GLY A 1028 6.86 -33.12 10.63
C GLY A 1028 5.96 -33.03 9.39
N LEU A 1029 5.06 -32.04 9.36
CA LEU A 1029 4.20 -31.75 8.22
C LEU A 1029 5.00 -31.31 6.96
N ILE A 1030 6.05 -30.51 7.14
CA ILE A 1030 6.96 -30.11 6.06
C ILE A 1030 7.65 -31.34 5.47
N ALA A 1031 8.20 -32.21 6.31
CA ALA A 1031 8.85 -33.45 5.87
C ALA A 1031 7.85 -34.39 5.16
N LEU A 1032 6.60 -34.46 5.63
CA LEU A 1032 5.53 -35.22 4.99
C LEU A 1032 5.17 -34.65 3.61
N ARG A 1033 4.96 -33.33 3.48
CA ARG A 1033 4.68 -32.68 2.18
C ARG A 1033 5.80 -32.95 1.19
N LYS A 1034 7.06 -32.78 1.59
CA LYS A 1034 8.24 -33.01 0.73
C LYS A 1034 8.49 -34.49 0.38
N SER A 1035 7.71 -35.44 0.93
CA SER A 1035 7.84 -36.87 0.67
C SER A 1035 6.92 -37.41 -0.44
N THR A 1036 5.94 -36.62 -0.91
CA THR A 1036 4.95 -37.07 -1.88
C THR A 1036 4.41 -35.92 -2.73
N ASP A 1037 4.16 -36.17 -4.02
CA ASP A 1037 3.53 -35.21 -4.92
C ASP A 1037 2.00 -35.15 -4.78
N ALA A 1038 1.41 -35.94 -3.87
CA ALA A 1038 -0.01 -35.89 -3.54
C ALA A 1038 -0.48 -34.46 -3.25
N PHE A 1039 0.31 -33.68 -2.50
CA PHE A 1039 -0.05 -32.33 -2.06
C PHE A 1039 0.50 -31.21 -2.95
N THR A 1040 1.23 -31.53 -4.02
CA THR A 1040 1.85 -30.57 -4.96
C THR A 1040 1.43 -30.83 -6.41
N ARG A 1041 0.14 -31.07 -6.68
CA ARG A 1041 -0.36 -31.34 -8.04
C ARG A 1041 -0.14 -30.17 -8.99
N SER A 1042 0.14 -30.46 -10.26
CA SER A 1042 0.58 -29.48 -11.26
C SER A 1042 -0.53 -28.85 -12.10
N SER A 1043 -1.77 -29.35 -12.01
CA SER A 1043 -2.89 -28.78 -12.74
C SER A 1043 -4.22 -29.00 -12.01
N LYS A 1044 -5.20 -28.15 -12.31
CA LYS A 1044 -6.58 -28.26 -11.81
C LYS A 1044 -7.23 -29.60 -12.20
N ASP A 1045 -6.92 -30.12 -13.38
CA ASP A 1045 -7.38 -31.45 -13.82
C ASP A 1045 -6.76 -32.60 -13.02
N GLU A 1046 -5.46 -32.54 -12.70
CA GLU A 1046 -4.83 -33.51 -11.77
C GLU A 1046 -5.49 -33.45 -10.40
N VAL A 1047 -5.78 -32.25 -9.89
CA VAL A 1047 -6.43 -32.03 -8.60
C VAL A 1047 -7.84 -32.62 -8.58
N GLU A 1048 -8.70 -32.33 -9.56
CA GLU A 1048 -10.06 -32.88 -9.61
C GLU A 1048 -10.10 -34.41 -9.78
N GLN A 1049 -9.11 -34.98 -10.48
CA GLN A 1049 -9.04 -36.44 -10.68
C GLN A 1049 -8.53 -37.19 -9.43
N ASN A 1050 -7.65 -36.57 -8.64
CA ASN A 1050 -6.93 -37.26 -7.55
C ASN A 1050 -7.34 -36.84 -6.14
N VAL A 1051 -8.04 -35.71 -5.94
CA VAL A 1051 -8.44 -35.18 -4.63
C VAL A 1051 -9.96 -35.29 -4.45
N THR A 1052 -10.41 -36.15 -3.53
CA THR A 1052 -11.85 -36.48 -3.38
C THR A 1052 -12.38 -36.29 -1.95
N LEU A 1053 -13.58 -35.70 -1.82
CA LEU A 1053 -14.22 -35.44 -0.53
C LEU A 1053 -14.84 -36.72 0.06
N ILE A 1054 -14.43 -37.07 1.27
CA ILE A 1054 -14.99 -38.17 2.07
C ILE A 1054 -16.19 -37.65 2.89
N THR A 1055 -16.03 -36.54 3.61
CA THR A 1055 -17.09 -35.91 4.42
C THR A 1055 -18.08 -35.13 3.55
N GLN A 1056 -18.95 -35.85 2.85
CA GLN A 1056 -19.96 -35.25 1.98
C GLN A 1056 -21.12 -34.65 2.79
N PRO A 1057 -21.50 -33.37 2.56
CA PRO A 1057 -22.63 -32.73 3.21
C PRO A 1057 -23.92 -33.55 3.21
N GLY A 1058 -24.55 -33.68 4.38
CA GLY A 1058 -25.81 -34.40 4.54
C GLY A 1058 -25.69 -35.93 4.59
N LYS A 1059 -24.48 -36.48 4.66
CA LYS A 1059 -24.21 -37.91 4.89
C LYS A 1059 -23.47 -38.12 6.21
N ASP A 1060 -23.65 -39.30 6.81
CA ASP A 1060 -22.84 -39.80 7.93
C ASP A 1060 -22.65 -38.86 9.14
N GLY A 1061 -23.59 -37.93 9.37
CA GLY A 1061 -23.51 -36.94 10.45
C GLY A 1061 -22.63 -35.73 10.16
N VAL A 1062 -22.31 -35.48 8.89
CA VAL A 1062 -21.65 -34.25 8.39
C VAL A 1062 -22.72 -33.25 7.97
N GLU A 1063 -22.73 -32.07 8.58
CA GLU A 1063 -23.63 -30.97 8.21
C GLU A 1063 -23.14 -30.25 6.94
N LYS A 1064 -23.99 -29.39 6.35
CA LYS A 1064 -23.55 -28.55 5.22
C LYS A 1064 -22.46 -27.58 5.65
N GLU A 1065 -22.62 -26.99 6.83
CA GLU A 1065 -21.63 -26.15 7.49
C GLU A 1065 -21.21 -26.83 8.78
N ASP A 1066 -19.93 -27.12 8.94
CA ASP A 1066 -19.43 -27.99 10.02
C ASP A 1066 -18.02 -27.57 10.48
N LEU A 1067 -17.50 -28.27 11.48
CA LEU A 1067 -16.14 -28.16 12.01
C LEU A 1067 -15.30 -29.42 11.70
N VAL A 1068 -15.76 -30.24 10.74
CA VAL A 1068 -15.06 -31.45 10.28
C VAL A 1068 -14.78 -31.41 8.80
N LEU A 1069 -13.66 -32.01 8.41
CA LEU A 1069 -13.29 -32.26 7.03
C LEU A 1069 -12.60 -33.62 6.94
N GLY A 1070 -12.92 -34.40 5.91
CA GLY A 1070 -12.22 -35.62 5.55
C GLY A 1070 -12.10 -35.72 4.03
N TYR A 1071 -10.89 -35.89 3.51
CA TYR A 1071 -10.64 -36.03 2.07
C TYR A 1071 -9.52 -37.03 1.79
N GLN A 1072 -9.55 -37.61 0.60
CA GLN A 1072 -8.53 -38.51 0.07
C GLN A 1072 -7.71 -37.78 -1.01
N VAL A 1073 -6.43 -38.12 -1.12
CA VAL A 1073 -5.56 -37.73 -2.24
C VAL A 1073 -4.78 -38.95 -2.75
N VAL A 1074 -4.73 -39.14 -4.06
CA VAL A 1074 -3.87 -40.17 -4.70
C VAL A 1074 -2.58 -39.51 -5.21
N ALA A 1075 -1.42 -40.09 -4.89
CA ALA A 1075 -0.09 -39.68 -5.35
C ALA A 1075 0.25 -40.28 -6.74
N SER A 1076 1.25 -39.77 -7.46
CA SER A 1076 1.56 -40.30 -8.82
C SER A 1076 2.14 -41.72 -8.82
N ASN A 1077 2.76 -42.16 -7.73
CA ASN A 1077 3.15 -43.56 -7.55
C ASN A 1077 1.94 -44.48 -7.28
N GLY A 1078 0.77 -43.90 -6.98
CA GLY A 1078 -0.47 -44.59 -6.63
C GLY A 1078 -0.63 -44.89 -5.14
N ASP A 1079 0.24 -44.36 -4.26
CA ASP A 1079 -0.03 -44.32 -2.82
C ASP A 1079 -1.27 -43.43 -2.56
N ILE A 1080 -2.05 -43.80 -1.55
CA ILE A 1080 -3.26 -43.08 -1.16
C ILE A 1080 -3.03 -42.44 0.20
N TYR A 1081 -3.22 -41.12 0.26
CA TYR A 1081 -3.25 -40.35 1.49
C TYR A 1081 -4.70 -40.01 1.84
N ALA A 1082 -5.04 -39.94 3.12
CA ALA A 1082 -6.33 -39.41 3.55
C ALA A 1082 -6.16 -38.53 4.79
N VAL A 1083 -6.71 -37.32 4.72
CA VAL A 1083 -6.56 -36.29 5.74
C VAL A 1083 -7.92 -36.08 6.40
N PHE A 1084 -7.96 -36.17 7.72
CA PHE A 1084 -9.17 -35.96 8.53
C PHE A 1084 -8.89 -34.91 9.61
N VAL A 1085 -9.81 -33.97 9.78
CA VAL A 1085 -9.70 -32.85 10.72
C VAL A 1085 -10.98 -32.77 11.52
N ASN A 1086 -10.85 -32.75 12.85
CA ASN A 1086 -11.90 -32.44 13.80
C ASN A 1086 -11.53 -31.15 14.57
N ALA A 1087 -12.10 -30.02 14.15
CA ALA A 1087 -11.99 -28.74 14.86
C ALA A 1087 -13.16 -28.49 15.85
N ASP A 1088 -14.03 -29.48 16.02
CA ASP A 1088 -15.11 -29.51 16.99
C ASP A 1088 -14.58 -29.75 18.43
N THR A 1089 -15.35 -29.33 19.43
CA THR A 1089 -15.00 -29.48 20.86
C THR A 1089 -15.45 -30.82 21.46
N LYS A 1090 -16.04 -31.69 20.63
CA LYS A 1090 -16.46 -33.07 20.94
C LYS A 1090 -15.75 -34.08 20.02
N GLU A 1091 -15.80 -35.35 20.37
CA GLU A 1091 -15.38 -36.43 19.47
C GLU A 1091 -16.24 -36.42 18.19
N ARG A 1092 -15.62 -36.67 17.03
CA ARG A 1092 -16.33 -36.84 15.75
C ARG A 1092 -15.92 -38.15 15.07
N GLN A 1093 -16.94 -38.86 14.58
CA GLN A 1093 -16.83 -40.12 13.88
C GLN A 1093 -16.79 -39.88 12.37
N PHE A 1094 -15.91 -40.58 11.66
CA PHE A 1094 -15.71 -40.49 10.22
C PHE A 1094 -15.91 -41.87 9.61
N ASN A 1095 -17.07 -42.11 9.00
CA ASN A 1095 -17.40 -43.36 8.31
C ASN A 1095 -16.70 -43.41 6.94
N PHE A 1096 -16.05 -44.52 6.62
CA PHE A 1096 -15.47 -44.74 5.29
C PHE A 1096 -16.48 -45.28 4.28
N GLY A 1097 -17.51 -45.99 4.75
CA GLY A 1097 -18.43 -46.74 3.90
C GLY A 1097 -17.73 -47.72 2.95
N GLU A 1098 -18.45 -48.18 1.93
CA GLU A 1098 -17.88 -49.09 0.92
C GLU A 1098 -16.84 -48.42 0.01
N ALA A 1099 -16.96 -47.09 -0.20
CA ALA A 1099 -16.14 -46.34 -1.15
C ALA A 1099 -14.71 -46.05 -0.65
N TYR A 1100 -14.50 -45.96 0.67
CA TYR A 1100 -13.19 -45.64 1.27
C TYR A 1100 -12.66 -46.73 2.22
N LYS A 1101 -13.28 -47.93 2.24
CA LYS A 1101 -12.93 -49.01 3.19
C LYS A 1101 -11.47 -49.44 3.18
N HIS A 1102 -10.75 -49.27 2.06
CA HIS A 1102 -9.31 -49.55 1.96
C HIS A 1102 -8.47 -48.73 2.94
N LEU A 1103 -8.95 -47.54 3.36
CA LEU A 1103 -8.28 -46.72 4.37
C LEU A 1103 -8.19 -47.38 5.75
N ALA A 1104 -9.00 -48.42 6.04
CA ALA A 1104 -8.89 -49.18 7.28
C ALA A 1104 -7.53 -49.88 7.44
N GLY A 1105 -6.87 -50.23 6.31
CA GLY A 1105 -5.53 -50.82 6.27
C GLY A 1105 -4.38 -49.83 6.17
N ALA A 1106 -4.63 -48.52 6.13
CA ALA A 1106 -3.59 -47.49 6.04
C ALA A 1106 -2.73 -47.41 7.32
N GLU A 1107 -1.50 -46.90 7.25
CA GLU A 1107 -0.71 -46.50 8.43
C GLU A 1107 -1.08 -45.06 8.86
N VAL A 1108 -0.94 -44.69 10.15
CA VAL A 1108 -1.10 -43.29 10.60
C VAL A 1108 0.26 -42.60 10.50
N VAL A 1109 0.33 -41.40 9.90
CA VAL A 1109 1.57 -40.62 9.76
C VAL A 1109 1.49 -39.21 10.38
N ALA A 1110 0.30 -38.79 10.82
CA ALA A 1110 0.11 -37.66 11.72
C ALA A 1110 -1.08 -37.90 12.65
N ASP A 1111 -1.02 -37.38 13.88
CA ASP A 1111 -2.05 -37.51 14.92
C ASP A 1111 -2.23 -36.19 15.72
N GLY A 1112 -2.87 -36.24 16.90
CA GLY A 1112 -3.06 -35.07 17.77
C GLY A 1112 -1.81 -34.54 18.50
N ASN A 1113 -0.64 -35.15 18.32
CA ASN A 1113 0.63 -34.82 18.99
C ASN A 1113 1.82 -34.66 18.04
N THR A 1114 1.93 -35.47 16.99
CA THR A 1114 3.10 -35.55 16.09
C THR A 1114 2.69 -35.74 14.61
N ALA A 1115 3.61 -35.44 13.70
CA ALA A 1115 3.46 -35.60 12.26
C ALA A 1115 4.81 -36.01 11.63
N GLY A 1116 4.78 -36.67 10.48
CA GLY A 1116 6.00 -37.03 9.75
C GLY A 1116 5.77 -38.02 8.62
N VAL A 1117 6.84 -38.69 8.20
CA VAL A 1117 6.83 -39.72 7.14
C VAL A 1117 6.76 -41.15 7.67
N THR A 1118 6.90 -41.34 8.98
CA THR A 1118 6.98 -42.64 9.67
C THR A 1118 5.61 -43.04 10.22
N ALA A 1119 5.32 -44.33 10.27
CA ALA A 1119 4.12 -44.85 10.92
C ALA A 1119 4.14 -44.58 12.43
N ILE A 1120 3.02 -44.08 12.97
CA ILE A 1120 2.78 -43.89 14.40
C ILE A 1120 2.08 -45.15 14.92
N ALA A 1121 2.72 -45.87 15.85
CA ALA A 1121 2.19 -47.12 16.40
C ALA A 1121 0.99 -46.89 17.33
N ASP A 1122 1.09 -45.91 18.24
CA ASP A 1122 0.09 -45.57 19.25
C ASP A 1122 -0.45 -44.14 19.01
N PRO A 1123 -1.35 -43.94 18.01
CA PRO A 1123 -1.72 -42.61 17.53
C PRO A 1123 -2.62 -41.84 18.51
N ALA A 1124 -2.14 -40.68 18.97
CA ALA A 1124 -2.80 -39.87 19.97
C ALA A 1124 -4.09 -39.20 19.43
N GLY A 1125 -5.22 -39.54 20.04
CA GLY A 1125 -6.53 -38.96 19.71
C GLY A 1125 -7.20 -39.56 18.47
N VAL A 1126 -6.68 -40.68 17.93
CA VAL A 1126 -7.19 -41.34 16.72
C VAL A 1126 -7.63 -42.77 17.04
N THR A 1127 -8.91 -42.98 17.31
CA THR A 1127 -9.47 -44.31 17.61
C THR A 1127 -10.00 -44.96 16.34
N ARG A 1128 -9.37 -46.04 15.87
CA ARG A 1128 -9.82 -46.77 14.68
C ARG A 1128 -10.92 -47.78 15.00
N ASN A 1129 -11.82 -48.01 14.05
CA ASN A 1129 -12.81 -49.07 14.09
C ASN A 1129 -12.93 -49.76 12.71
N SER A 1130 -13.73 -50.83 12.59
CA SER A 1130 -13.84 -51.62 11.36
C SER A 1130 -14.41 -50.87 10.16
N ASN A 1131 -15.08 -49.73 10.39
CA ASN A 1131 -15.87 -49.01 9.39
C ASN A 1131 -15.33 -47.59 9.14
N GLY A 1132 -14.28 -47.16 9.84
CA GLY A 1132 -13.86 -45.77 9.89
C GLY A 1132 -12.94 -45.45 11.08
N LEU A 1133 -12.96 -44.19 11.49
CA LEU A 1133 -12.23 -43.72 12.68
C LEU A 1133 -13.02 -42.69 13.47
N ALA A 1134 -12.64 -42.51 14.74
CA ALA A 1134 -13.05 -41.42 15.59
C ALA A 1134 -11.85 -40.51 15.87
N LEU A 1135 -12.07 -39.20 15.78
CA LEU A 1135 -11.11 -38.20 16.24
C LEU A 1135 -11.59 -37.57 17.54
N ALA A 1136 -10.70 -37.52 18.52
CA ALA A 1136 -10.88 -36.75 19.74
C ALA A 1136 -11.12 -35.24 19.42
N PRO A 1137 -11.64 -34.45 20.37
CA PRO A 1137 -11.77 -33.00 20.20
C PRO A 1137 -10.46 -32.34 19.73
N LEU A 1138 -10.57 -31.38 18.81
CA LEU A 1138 -9.45 -30.56 18.33
C LEU A 1138 -8.24 -31.39 17.87
N THR A 1139 -8.50 -32.42 17.08
CA THR A 1139 -7.51 -33.40 16.60
C THR A 1139 -7.61 -33.55 15.08
N ALA A 1140 -6.47 -33.74 14.42
CA ALA A 1140 -6.40 -34.12 13.02
C ALA A 1140 -5.53 -35.36 12.87
N THR A 1141 -5.68 -36.07 11.75
CA THR A 1141 -4.83 -37.21 11.40
C THR A 1141 -4.60 -37.26 9.89
N ILE A 1142 -3.46 -37.83 9.51
CA ILE A 1142 -3.14 -38.18 8.13
C ILE A 1142 -2.87 -39.69 8.09
N LEU A 1143 -3.60 -40.37 7.21
CA LEU A 1143 -3.43 -41.77 6.89
C LEU A 1143 -2.64 -41.92 5.59
N ARG A 1144 -1.82 -42.96 5.47
CA ARG A 1144 -1.17 -43.37 4.22
C ARG A 1144 -1.38 -44.86 3.97
N LEU A 1145 -1.97 -45.22 2.83
CA LEU A 1145 -1.99 -46.58 2.30
C LEU A 1145 -1.00 -46.64 1.14
N ARG A 1146 0.09 -47.38 1.31
CA ARG A 1146 1.08 -47.58 0.25
C ARG A 1146 0.53 -48.55 -0.79
N LYS A 1147 0.82 -48.30 -2.07
CA LYS A 1147 0.49 -49.22 -3.14
C LYS A 1147 1.35 -50.48 -3.05
N ALA A 1148 0.73 -51.65 -3.02
CA ALA A 1148 1.45 -52.92 -3.11
C ALA A 1148 2.28 -52.96 -4.40
N ASN A 1149 3.59 -53.12 -4.26
CA ASN A 1149 4.54 -53.10 -5.38
C ASN A 1149 4.85 -54.55 -5.79
N PRO A 1150 4.43 -55.04 -6.97
CA PRO A 1150 4.56 -56.46 -7.34
C PRO A 1150 6.00 -57.01 -7.27
N ALA A 1151 7.00 -56.14 -7.43
CA ALA A 1151 8.41 -56.49 -7.37
C ALA A 1151 8.95 -56.90 -5.97
N GLN A 1152 8.10 -56.99 -4.92
CA GLN A 1152 8.50 -57.49 -3.60
C GLN A 1152 7.94 -58.88 -3.24
N GLU A 1153 7.00 -59.44 -4.00
CA GLU A 1153 6.42 -60.76 -3.67
C GLU A 1153 7.32 -61.95 -4.06
N GLU A 1154 8.26 -61.78 -5.00
CA GLU A 1154 9.24 -62.80 -5.40
C GLU A 1154 10.33 -63.12 -4.36
N LYS A 1155 10.25 -62.56 -3.14
CA LYS A 1155 11.17 -62.90 -2.02
C LYS A 1155 10.48 -63.44 -0.77
N SER A 1156 9.25 -63.93 -0.90
CA SER A 1156 8.54 -64.64 0.18
C SER A 1156 7.83 -65.92 -0.30
N GLN A 1157 8.58 -66.82 -0.94
CA GLN A 1157 8.22 -68.23 -1.05
C GLN A 1157 9.32 -69.09 -0.42
N ASP A 1158 9.19 -69.34 0.88
CA ASP A 1158 10.04 -70.27 1.62
C ASP A 1158 9.42 -71.69 1.52
N PRO A 1159 10.16 -72.76 1.19
CA PRO A 1159 9.59 -74.10 1.05
C PRO A 1159 9.05 -74.63 2.39
N THR A 1160 7.90 -75.32 2.33
CA THR A 1160 7.25 -75.93 3.50
C THR A 1160 8.17 -76.85 4.29
N ALA A 1161 8.19 -76.68 5.62
CA ALA A 1161 8.91 -77.57 6.52
C ALA A 1161 8.31 -78.99 6.56
N GLN A 1162 9.20 -79.99 6.67
CA GLN A 1162 8.92 -81.25 7.34
C GLN A 1162 9.94 -81.44 8.46
N GLU A 1163 9.48 -81.89 9.61
CA GLU A 1163 10.35 -82.22 10.76
C GLU A 1163 11.02 -83.59 10.52
N GLU A 1164 12.30 -83.69 10.84
CA GLU A 1164 12.79 -84.88 11.55
C GLU A 1164 14.05 -84.56 12.38
N GLN A 1165 14.41 -85.49 13.26
CA GLN A 1165 15.36 -85.27 14.36
C GLN A 1165 16.82 -85.39 13.88
N LEU A 1166 17.75 -84.66 14.52
CA LEU A 1166 18.73 -85.28 15.43
C LEU A 1166 19.66 -84.28 16.15
N SER A 1167 20.33 -84.80 17.19
CA SER A 1167 21.02 -84.07 18.25
C SER A 1167 22.48 -83.70 17.99
N ALA A 1168 22.87 -82.49 18.45
CA ALA A 1168 24.20 -82.14 18.98
C ALA A 1168 25.42 -82.18 18.01
N SER A 1169 26.57 -81.54 18.27
CA SER A 1169 27.10 -81.05 19.55
C SER A 1169 28.20 -79.96 19.43
N SER A 1170 28.16 -78.97 20.35
CA SER A 1170 29.35 -78.32 21.00
C SER A 1170 30.27 -77.41 20.13
N VAL A 1171 31.14 -76.51 20.66
CA VAL A 1171 31.63 -76.23 22.04
C VAL A 1171 31.67 -74.70 22.33
N ALA A 1172 31.28 -74.33 23.56
CA ALA A 1172 31.60 -73.16 24.42
C ALA A 1172 32.22 -71.83 23.90
N ASN A 1173 31.66 -70.72 24.42
CA ASN A 1173 32.26 -69.66 25.29
C ASN A 1173 33.62 -69.01 24.91
N ALA A 1174 33.90 -67.72 25.18
CA ALA A 1174 33.33 -66.84 26.21
C ALA A 1174 33.36 -65.32 25.87
N GLN A 1175 32.53 -64.57 26.61
CA GLN A 1175 32.50 -63.11 26.80
C GLN A 1175 33.38 -62.72 28.04
N PRO A 1176 33.48 -61.45 28.53
CA PRO A 1176 33.12 -60.13 27.97
C PRO A 1176 34.18 -58.99 28.26
N GLN A 1177 33.82 -57.72 27.93
CA GLN A 1177 34.25 -56.45 28.60
C GLN A 1177 35.75 -56.03 28.56
N ALA A 1178 36.17 -54.78 28.82
CA ALA A 1178 35.60 -53.42 28.64
C ALA A 1178 36.68 -52.35 28.98
N LEU A 1179 36.38 -51.04 28.79
CA LEU A 1179 37.11 -49.84 29.29
C LEU A 1179 38.55 -49.64 28.71
N SER A 1180 38.83 -48.64 27.86
CA SER A 1180 38.84 -47.16 28.00
C SER A 1180 40.06 -46.58 28.75
N LEU A 1181 40.83 -45.70 28.10
CA LEU A 1181 41.18 -44.32 28.55
C LEU A 1181 42.22 -43.63 27.63
N ASP A 1182 41.97 -42.34 27.38
CA ASP A 1182 42.81 -41.16 27.11
C ASP A 1182 44.26 -41.23 26.56
N GLY A 1183 44.58 -40.24 25.71
CA GLY A 1183 45.94 -39.89 25.31
C GLY A 1183 46.01 -38.65 24.39
N GLN A 1184 46.24 -37.46 24.96
CA GLN A 1184 46.48 -36.22 24.19
C GLN A 1184 47.94 -36.13 23.72
N ASN A 1185 48.21 -35.59 22.52
CA ASN A 1185 48.81 -34.24 22.32
C ASN A 1185 49.49 -33.97 20.96
N ASN A 1186 49.61 -32.67 20.69
CA ASN A 1186 50.64 -31.95 19.91
C ASN A 1186 50.71 -32.00 18.36
N GLN A 1187 50.32 -30.85 17.80
CA GLN A 1187 51.14 -29.91 17.00
C GLN A 1187 51.79 -30.34 15.66
N ASP A 1188 51.32 -29.65 14.61
CA ASP A 1188 52.10 -28.86 13.64
C ASP A 1188 53.42 -29.39 13.05
N SER A 1189 53.43 -29.46 11.71
CA SER A 1189 54.64 -29.27 10.90
C SER A 1189 54.29 -28.63 9.55
N ALA A 1190 55.02 -27.59 9.20
CA ALA A 1190 54.90 -26.80 7.97
C ALA A 1190 55.81 -27.41 6.85
N VAL A 1191 55.83 -27.08 5.55
CA VAL A 1191 55.04 -26.27 4.58
C VAL A 1191 55.73 -26.46 3.19
N LYS A 1192 55.14 -26.01 2.06
CA LYS A 1192 55.70 -25.98 0.67
C LYS A 1192 55.82 -27.35 -0.06
N GLU A 1193 55.80 -27.47 -1.39
CA GLU A 1193 55.64 -26.49 -2.51
C GLU A 1193 54.90 -27.12 -3.74
N ALA A 1194 54.62 -26.33 -4.78
CA ALA A 1194 53.91 -26.70 -6.03
C ALA A 1194 54.90 -27.19 -7.15
N PRO A 1195 54.59 -27.38 -8.48
CA PRO A 1195 53.38 -27.02 -9.28
C PRO A 1195 52.97 -27.96 -10.47
N SER A 1196 52.01 -27.50 -11.32
CA SER A 1196 51.81 -27.85 -12.77
C SER A 1196 51.19 -29.23 -13.12
N GLN A 1197 50.63 -29.55 -14.32
CA GLN A 1197 50.08 -28.77 -15.46
C GLN A 1197 49.18 -29.65 -16.39
N THR A 1198 48.24 -29.02 -17.13
CA THR A 1198 47.65 -29.37 -18.47
C THR A 1198 47.06 -30.76 -18.82
N GLU A 1199 45.83 -30.69 -19.35
CA GLU A 1199 45.24 -31.38 -20.53
C GLU A 1199 45.09 -32.93 -20.65
N LYS A 1200 43.88 -33.34 -21.10
CA LYS A 1200 43.69 -34.31 -22.20
C LYS A 1200 42.30 -34.25 -22.84
N THR A 1201 42.18 -34.70 -24.09
CA THR A 1201 41.04 -34.49 -24.99
C THR A 1201 40.31 -35.79 -25.41
N LEU A 1202 39.15 -35.60 -26.08
CA LEU A 1202 38.23 -36.62 -26.63
C LEU A 1202 38.87 -37.57 -27.67
N PRO A 1203 38.16 -38.66 -28.02
CA PRO A 1203 37.72 -38.79 -29.42
C PRO A 1203 36.23 -39.15 -29.61
N LYS A 1204 35.79 -39.14 -30.88
CA LYS A 1204 34.39 -39.30 -31.35
C LYS A 1204 34.15 -40.63 -32.08
N THR A 1205 32.88 -40.98 -32.30
CA THR A 1205 32.40 -41.66 -33.51
C THR A 1205 31.03 -41.11 -33.96
N GLY A 1206 30.76 -41.01 -35.26
CA GLY A 1206 29.44 -40.66 -35.83
C GLY A 1206 29.50 -40.28 -37.32
N THR A 1207 28.43 -40.56 -38.08
CA THR A 1207 28.24 -40.32 -39.53
C THR A 1207 26.78 -40.63 -39.94
N SER A 1208 26.15 -40.14 -41.02
CA SER A 1208 26.30 -38.88 -41.82
C SER A 1208 25.34 -38.85 -43.04
N THR A 1209 24.61 -37.75 -43.26
CA THR A 1209 24.15 -37.20 -44.58
C THR A 1209 23.61 -35.77 -44.32
N SER A 1210 23.97 -34.66 -44.99
CA SER A 1210 24.48 -34.35 -46.35
C SER A 1210 23.37 -34.40 -47.42
N LEU A 1211 23.11 -33.38 -48.29
CA LEU A 1211 23.88 -32.18 -48.70
C LEU A 1211 22.95 -31.04 -49.27
N LEU A 1212 23.53 -29.86 -49.58
CA LEU A 1212 23.13 -28.78 -50.54
C LEU A 1212 22.36 -27.51 -50.06
N ALA A 1213 22.81 -26.35 -50.60
CA ALA A 1213 22.24 -24.97 -50.62
C ALA A 1213 21.86 -24.35 -49.25
N LEU A 1214 22.40 -23.22 -48.74
CA LEU A 1214 23.09 -22.01 -49.26
C LEU A 1214 22.27 -21.06 -50.16
N LEU A 1215 22.16 -19.80 -49.66
CA LEU A 1215 21.65 -18.55 -50.25
C LEU A 1215 20.18 -18.49 -50.71
N GLY A 1216 19.38 -17.70 -49.97
CA GLY A 1216 18.09 -17.15 -50.43
C GLY A 1216 17.19 -16.74 -49.26
N GLY A 1217 16.90 -15.43 -49.08
CA GLY A 1217 15.90 -14.99 -48.09
C GLY A 1217 16.01 -13.55 -47.57
N PHE A 1218 17.20 -12.94 -47.53
CA PHE A 1218 17.40 -11.61 -46.92
C PHE A 1218 17.02 -10.44 -47.84
N LEU A 1219 15.82 -10.48 -48.47
CA LEU A 1219 15.29 -9.40 -49.32
C LEU A 1219 13.77 -9.57 -49.65
N ALA A 1220 12.93 -9.85 -48.64
CA ALA A 1220 11.51 -10.20 -48.88
C ALA A 1220 10.45 -9.54 -47.95
N PHE A 1221 10.82 -8.63 -47.04
CA PHE A 1221 9.83 -7.93 -46.18
C PHE A 1221 9.80 -6.40 -46.35
N LEU A 1222 10.74 -5.83 -47.11
CA LEU A 1222 10.82 -4.39 -47.42
C LEU A 1222 10.11 -4.01 -48.75
N ALA A 1223 9.31 -4.91 -49.31
CA ALA A 1223 8.59 -4.74 -50.57
C ALA A 1223 7.08 -5.10 -50.50
N GLY A 1224 6.54 -5.31 -49.30
CA GLY A 1224 5.12 -5.66 -49.10
C GLY A 1224 4.15 -4.46 -49.06
N LEU A 1225 4.66 -3.23 -49.09
CA LEU A 1225 3.91 -2.04 -48.67
C LEU A 1225 3.91 -0.89 -49.71
N LEU A 1226 3.83 -1.20 -51.01
CA LEU A 1226 3.53 -0.15 -52.02
C LEU A 1226 2.97 -0.60 -53.40
N THR A 1227 2.01 -1.54 -53.46
CA THR A 1227 0.96 -1.53 -54.52
C THR A 1227 -0.23 -2.44 -54.17
N PHE A 1228 -1.33 -1.87 -53.66
CA PHE A 1228 -2.63 -1.84 -54.37
C PHE A 1228 -3.71 -1.12 -53.53
N ARG A 1229 -3.88 0.19 -53.76
CA ARG A 1229 -5.07 0.93 -53.29
C ARG A 1229 -6.16 0.81 -54.36
N LYS A 1230 -7.08 -0.16 -54.27
CA LYS A 1230 -8.26 -0.22 -55.16
C LYS A 1230 -9.39 -1.12 -54.64
N LYS A 1231 -10.40 -0.48 -54.04
CA LYS A 1231 -11.65 -1.05 -53.51
C LYS A 1231 -11.45 -1.96 -52.27
N GLN A 1232 -12.36 -1.98 -51.31
CA GLN A 1232 -13.67 -1.30 -51.21
C GLN A 1232 -13.76 -0.46 -49.94
#